data_AF-A0A969SQK8-F1
#
_entry.id   AF-A0A969SQK8-F1
#
_cell.length_a   1.000
_cell.length_b   1.000
_cell.length_c   1.000
_cell.angle_alpha   90.00
_cell.angle_beta   90.00
_cell.angle_gamma   90.00
#
_symmetry.space_group_name_H-M   'P 1'
#
loop_
_entity.id
_entity.type
_entity.pdbx_description
1 polymer ?
#
loop_
_entity_poly.entity_id
_entity_poly.type
_entity_poly.pdbx_seq_one_letter_code
_entity_poly.pdbx_strand_id
1 'polypeptide(L)'
;MQIDNGGNFLDSSTPLDTNQKWQVIKDKVGLDNTDDYYSFKLSSRSSFNLVLSNLSDNADVRLLNDNGSEIANSSGNGNVSEKINQILDSGSYHIHVHQVGNAGTSYNLRVRSNHIPQAFQFNTEAIAGGVRLTDTKVFDADGVNDIRTVDFWLKKQGESWKKFGSVSEFSQNTDGSIGFNYDISNLEQGKYHIWGRATDKFGARSNAWKESFNVENIVNLAPQNLGFAIEQISGGIKLTDTKVFDANGIDDLQRIDFQLKKEGGEWTDIKDALNFYQNQDTSIGFNYTISDLKPGNYELKSTAYDKAGAAGDTLTTYFKVANIAPSNFEFDIETIEGGVRVINGKVFDANGIDDLSRVDFWLQKQGGNWQNIADAVEFRSNGDGSFGFDYSIDSLETGDYLLWARTRDKIDDYSNIWQKSFQVADKIPQLDWFDQNIQDTNIRELSRSLFSDNIIDRNEAIAIIRNAKDDGVVDSTELNDLRTIINHASDLGMSDYVRVLSNKVVNGDVANKSGNLQAGSSDIQLDKLINKWFFGSERPITTHTYRYTEGSLFQNGISHDDIKQGYINDCFFLAGLGATVVQSPEIIQNMFIDNGDGSFTVRFYNKGVADYVTVDRYLPTNNIGNLVYANAGDYHGNSNNELWVALAEKAYAQLNESGWINQDNTNSYNGIGNAGYLSDAFAHITGEKSALGRRLNFNTVIDAFSSGEVVGFGSKSSGIESNIVTSHAYALVDYNTATQKFTLLNPWSTDNTALKSRTLELSWNEISNNFSYWDSTIKNVVST
;
A
#
# COMPACT_ATOMS: atom_id res chain seq x y z
N MET A 1 -1.22 -22.14 54.66
CA MET A 1 -2.55 -21.59 54.96
C MET A 1 -3.54 -22.41 54.17
N GLN A 2 -4.50 -23.02 54.85
CA GLN A 2 -5.60 -23.75 54.21
C GLN A 2 -6.40 -22.70 53.41
N ILE A 3 -6.61 -22.94 52.11
CA ILE A 3 -7.52 -22.12 51.32
C ILE A 3 -8.91 -22.60 51.73
N ASP A 4 -9.69 -21.71 52.34
CA ASP A 4 -11.07 -21.91 52.75
C ASP A 4 -11.81 -20.61 52.42
N ASN A 5 -12.43 -20.55 51.25
CA ASN A 5 -13.23 -19.40 50.79
C ASN A 5 -14.75 -19.69 50.88
N GLY A 6 -15.14 -20.93 51.22
CA GLY A 6 -16.51 -21.34 51.47
C GLY A 6 -16.94 -21.06 52.91
N GLY A 7 -18.25 -20.92 53.12
CA GLY A 7 -18.80 -21.01 54.47
C GLY A 7 -19.03 -22.47 54.82
N ASN A 8 -18.71 -22.91 56.05
CA ASN A 8 -18.88 -24.33 56.43
C ASN A 8 -20.34 -24.70 56.78
N PHE A 9 -21.25 -23.71 56.82
CA PHE A 9 -22.66 -23.89 57.11
C PHE A 9 -23.52 -22.99 56.21
N LEU A 10 -24.80 -23.33 56.04
CA LEU A 10 -25.74 -22.57 55.22
C LEU A 10 -25.89 -21.10 55.67
N ASP A 11 -25.93 -20.87 56.99
CA ASP A 11 -26.07 -19.55 57.63
C ASP A 11 -24.77 -18.73 57.66
N SER A 12 -23.63 -19.36 57.34
CA SER A 12 -22.32 -18.71 57.20
C SER A 12 -21.78 -18.72 55.76
N SER A 13 -22.65 -18.98 54.78
CA SER A 13 -22.28 -19.08 53.36
C SER A 13 -21.61 -17.82 52.79
N THR A 14 -20.60 -18.01 51.95
CA THR A 14 -19.87 -16.90 51.32
C THR A 14 -20.67 -16.27 50.17
N PRO A 15 -20.95 -14.96 50.19
CA PRO A 15 -21.70 -14.30 49.13
C PRO A 15 -20.90 -14.20 47.82
N LEU A 16 -21.57 -14.48 46.71
CA LEU A 16 -21.06 -14.40 45.34
C LEU A 16 -21.79 -13.28 44.57
N ASP A 17 -21.09 -12.69 43.61
CA ASP A 17 -21.64 -11.70 42.69
C ASP A 17 -21.77 -12.32 41.30
N THR A 18 -22.98 -12.79 41.01
CA THR A 18 -23.29 -13.47 39.75
C THR A 18 -23.82 -12.47 38.72
N ASN A 19 -23.12 -12.37 37.59
CA ASN A 19 -23.54 -11.58 36.42
C ASN A 19 -23.24 -12.37 35.13
N GLN A 20 -23.35 -11.73 33.96
CA GLN A 20 -23.15 -12.38 32.65
C GLN A 20 -21.72 -12.96 32.46
N LYS A 21 -20.74 -12.46 33.23
CA LYS A 21 -19.35 -12.95 33.22
C LYS A 21 -19.17 -14.07 34.25
N TRP A 22 -18.29 -15.01 33.94
CA TRP A 22 -17.93 -16.08 34.86
C TRP A 22 -17.15 -15.52 36.06
N GLN A 23 -17.72 -15.65 37.26
CA GLN A 23 -16.95 -15.57 38.50
C GLN A 23 -16.31 -16.94 38.76
N VAL A 24 -15.06 -16.95 39.21
CA VAL A 24 -14.30 -18.18 39.50
C VAL A 24 -13.80 -18.14 40.94
N ILE A 25 -14.21 -19.12 41.74
CA ILE A 25 -13.75 -19.35 43.10
C ILE A 25 -12.90 -20.62 43.11
N LYS A 26 -11.75 -20.56 43.78
CA LYS A 26 -10.88 -21.72 43.96
C LYS A 26 -10.93 -22.13 45.43
N ASP A 27 -11.19 -23.40 45.69
CA ASP A 27 -11.31 -23.90 47.07
C ASP A 27 -10.98 -25.38 47.20
N LYS A 28 -11.22 -25.97 48.37
CA LYS A 28 -11.03 -27.39 48.64
C LYS A 28 -12.00 -27.94 49.69
N VAL A 29 -12.65 -29.07 49.35
CA VAL A 29 -13.30 -29.96 50.33
C VAL A 29 -12.44 -31.18 50.67
N GLY A 30 -12.59 -31.75 51.86
CA GLY A 30 -11.94 -32.96 52.35
C GLY A 30 -12.14 -33.19 53.84
N LEU A 31 -11.43 -34.14 54.45
CA LEU A 31 -11.66 -34.57 55.84
C LEU A 31 -11.64 -33.45 56.90
N ASP A 32 -10.92 -32.35 56.65
CA ASP A 32 -10.82 -31.19 57.56
C ASP A 32 -11.90 -30.12 57.28
N ASN A 33 -12.48 -30.10 56.08
CA ASN A 33 -13.58 -29.21 55.67
C ASN A 33 -14.46 -29.94 54.64
N THR A 34 -15.59 -30.49 55.09
CA THR A 34 -16.38 -31.41 54.28
C THR A 34 -17.38 -30.72 53.35
N ASP A 35 -17.68 -29.45 53.61
CA ASP A 35 -18.79 -28.73 53.02
C ASP A 35 -18.43 -27.26 52.81
N ASP A 36 -18.56 -26.78 51.59
CA ASP A 36 -18.41 -25.37 51.24
C ASP A 36 -19.75 -24.81 50.75
N TYR A 37 -20.24 -23.79 51.43
CA TYR A 37 -21.48 -23.07 51.10
C TYR A 37 -21.18 -21.68 50.55
N TYR A 38 -21.83 -21.36 49.43
CA TYR A 38 -21.84 -20.03 48.84
C TYR A 38 -23.28 -19.55 48.67
N SER A 39 -23.51 -18.24 48.71
CA SER A 39 -24.83 -17.64 48.47
C SER A 39 -24.79 -16.66 47.30
N PHE A 40 -25.91 -16.50 46.60
CA PHE A 40 -26.06 -15.45 45.58
C PHE A 40 -27.52 -14.99 45.53
N LYS A 41 -27.73 -13.78 44.99
CA LYS A 41 -29.07 -13.16 44.90
C LYS A 41 -29.38 -12.76 43.47
N LEU A 42 -30.58 -13.12 43.02
CA LEU A 42 -31.12 -12.73 41.72
C LEU A 42 -32.22 -11.69 41.90
N SER A 43 -32.09 -10.55 41.22
CA SER A 43 -33.05 -9.44 41.29
C SER A 43 -34.28 -9.64 40.40
N SER A 44 -34.18 -10.49 39.38
CA SER A 44 -35.29 -10.91 38.53
C SER A 44 -35.10 -12.39 38.17
N ARG A 45 -36.06 -12.98 37.46
CA ARG A 45 -35.87 -14.31 36.87
C ARG A 45 -34.63 -14.35 35.95
N SER A 46 -33.73 -15.29 36.18
CA SER A 46 -32.44 -15.36 35.49
C SER A 46 -32.10 -16.79 35.08
N SER A 47 -31.34 -16.94 33.99
CA SER A 47 -30.63 -18.18 33.75
C SER A 47 -29.39 -18.20 34.64
N PHE A 48 -29.19 -19.28 35.40
CA PHE A 48 -28.05 -19.48 36.28
C PHE A 48 -27.26 -20.70 35.81
N ASN A 49 -25.95 -20.55 35.70
CA ASN A 49 -25.05 -21.61 35.23
C ASN A 49 -23.90 -21.76 36.23
N LEU A 50 -23.64 -23.01 36.62
CA LEU A 50 -22.60 -23.40 37.54
C LEU A 50 -21.77 -24.54 36.93
N VAL A 51 -20.46 -24.47 37.11
CA VAL A 51 -19.52 -25.54 36.78
C VAL A 51 -18.51 -25.71 37.91
N LEU A 52 -18.44 -26.90 38.50
CA LEU A 52 -17.37 -27.31 39.41
C LEU A 52 -16.36 -28.13 38.61
N SER A 53 -15.10 -27.73 38.63
CA SER A 53 -14.06 -28.31 37.76
C SER A 53 -12.71 -28.39 38.47
N ASN A 54 -11.72 -28.98 37.81
CA ASN A 54 -10.37 -29.16 38.37
C ASN A 54 -10.37 -30.02 39.65
N LEU A 55 -11.28 -31.00 39.69
CA LEU A 55 -11.33 -31.97 40.77
C LEU A 55 -10.14 -32.94 40.65
N SER A 56 -9.47 -33.21 41.77
CA SER A 56 -8.48 -34.28 41.91
C SER A 56 -9.08 -35.57 42.47
N ASP A 57 -10.26 -35.49 43.10
CA ASP A 57 -11.03 -36.59 43.66
C ASP A 57 -12.52 -36.20 43.72
N ASN A 58 -13.40 -37.07 44.24
CA ASN A 58 -14.85 -36.88 44.13
C ASN A 58 -15.44 -35.78 45.05
N ALA A 59 -16.21 -34.87 44.45
CA ALA A 59 -17.03 -33.89 45.14
C ALA A 59 -18.28 -33.56 44.31
N ASP A 60 -19.42 -33.44 45.01
CA ASP A 60 -20.73 -33.19 44.41
C ASP A 60 -21.16 -31.75 44.68
N VAL A 61 -22.06 -31.22 43.83
CA VAL A 61 -22.62 -29.88 44.02
C VAL A 61 -24.14 -29.89 44.02
N ARG A 62 -24.72 -29.13 44.93
CA ARG A 62 -26.16 -28.88 45.03
C ARG A 62 -26.44 -27.39 44.92
N LEU A 63 -27.53 -27.07 44.25
CA LEU A 63 -28.14 -25.75 44.24
C LEU A 63 -29.36 -25.81 45.16
N LEU A 64 -29.41 -24.92 46.15
CA LEU A 64 -30.44 -24.86 47.18
C LEU A 64 -31.20 -23.53 47.10
N ASN A 65 -32.46 -23.52 47.52
CA ASN A 65 -33.21 -22.29 47.76
C ASN A 65 -32.80 -21.64 49.10
N ASP A 66 -33.33 -20.45 49.39
CA ASP A 66 -33.09 -19.68 50.63
C ASP A 66 -33.39 -20.46 51.92
N ASN A 67 -34.29 -21.44 51.87
CA ASN A 67 -34.62 -22.31 53.01
C ASN A 67 -33.74 -23.57 53.10
N GLY A 68 -32.71 -23.68 52.25
CA GLY A 68 -31.80 -24.84 52.20
C GLY A 68 -32.37 -26.08 51.52
N SER A 69 -33.55 -26.00 50.88
CA SER A 69 -34.11 -27.12 50.12
C SER A 69 -33.47 -27.23 48.74
N GLU A 70 -33.18 -28.44 48.30
CA GLU A 70 -32.51 -28.69 47.02
C GLU A 70 -33.42 -28.35 45.81
N ILE A 71 -32.86 -27.56 44.89
CA ILE A 71 -33.45 -27.22 43.59
C ILE A 71 -32.90 -28.15 42.51
N ALA A 72 -31.58 -28.37 42.52
CA ALA A 72 -30.88 -29.21 41.57
C ALA A 72 -29.58 -29.74 42.18
N ASN A 73 -29.09 -30.88 41.69
CA ASN A 73 -27.77 -31.40 42.04
C ASN A 73 -27.04 -31.92 40.80
N SER A 74 -25.73 -32.11 40.94
CA SER A 74 -24.87 -32.83 40.01
C SER A 74 -23.89 -33.67 40.84
N SER A 75 -23.85 -34.97 40.54
CA SER A 75 -23.12 -36.00 41.31
C SER A 75 -22.38 -36.98 40.39
N GLY A 76 -21.42 -36.47 39.62
CA GLY A 76 -20.50 -37.28 38.84
C GLY A 76 -19.58 -38.13 39.71
N ASN A 77 -19.07 -39.23 39.16
CA ASN A 77 -18.11 -40.08 39.89
C ASN A 77 -16.67 -39.61 39.66
N GLY A 78 -15.83 -39.73 40.69
CA GLY A 78 -14.39 -39.47 40.57
C GLY A 78 -14.09 -38.00 40.31
N ASN A 79 -13.26 -37.67 39.33
CA ASN A 79 -12.87 -36.29 39.04
C ASN A 79 -13.68 -35.61 37.91
N VAL A 80 -14.89 -36.13 37.63
CA VAL A 80 -15.78 -35.56 36.61
C VAL A 80 -16.22 -34.16 37.04
N SER A 81 -16.28 -33.22 36.11
CA SER A 81 -16.74 -31.86 36.42
C SER A 81 -18.26 -31.82 36.58
N GLU A 82 -18.73 -31.21 37.66
CA GLU A 82 -20.15 -31.03 37.95
C GLU A 82 -20.72 -29.80 37.25
N LYS A 83 -21.97 -29.88 36.80
CA LYS A 83 -22.63 -28.79 36.06
C LYS A 83 -24.10 -28.66 36.42
N ILE A 84 -24.53 -27.45 36.76
CA ILE A 84 -25.94 -27.12 36.98
C ILE A 84 -26.30 -25.93 36.09
N ASN A 85 -27.32 -26.09 35.25
CA ASN A 85 -27.92 -25.01 34.45
C ASN A 85 -29.41 -24.94 34.78
N GLN A 86 -29.87 -23.84 35.35
CA GLN A 86 -31.25 -23.67 35.80
C GLN A 86 -31.80 -22.29 35.43
N ILE A 87 -33.12 -22.19 35.29
CA ILE A 87 -33.82 -20.90 35.29
C ILE A 87 -34.38 -20.71 36.69
N LEU A 88 -33.97 -19.64 37.35
CA LEU A 88 -34.31 -19.34 38.73
C LEU A 88 -35.13 -18.05 38.77
N ASP A 89 -36.16 -18.01 39.60
CA ASP A 89 -36.92 -16.78 39.86
C ASP A 89 -36.09 -15.81 40.72
N SER A 90 -36.55 -14.56 40.87
CA SER A 90 -35.89 -13.60 41.77
C SER A 90 -35.89 -14.14 43.20
N GLY A 91 -34.74 -14.10 43.86
CA GLY A 91 -34.60 -14.66 45.20
C GLY A 91 -33.16 -14.86 45.62
N SER A 92 -32.97 -15.36 46.83
CA SER A 92 -31.69 -15.78 47.37
C SER A 92 -31.53 -17.28 47.22
N TYR A 93 -30.31 -17.72 46.89
CA TYR A 93 -29.97 -19.10 46.59
C TYR A 93 -28.62 -19.45 47.19
N HIS A 94 -28.42 -20.74 47.44
CA HIS A 94 -27.15 -21.26 47.95
C HIS A 94 -26.59 -22.36 47.06
N ILE A 95 -25.27 -22.44 46.98
CA ILE A 95 -24.51 -23.51 46.35
C ILE A 95 -23.83 -24.27 47.47
N HIS A 96 -23.98 -25.59 47.47
CA HIS A 96 -23.38 -26.47 48.45
C HIS A 96 -22.47 -27.46 47.72
N VAL A 97 -21.16 -27.27 47.85
CA VAL A 97 -20.14 -28.21 47.39
C VAL A 97 -19.80 -29.12 48.56
N HIS A 98 -19.85 -30.43 48.38
CA HIS A 98 -19.61 -31.38 49.46
C HIS A 98 -18.75 -32.55 49.00
N GLN A 99 -17.90 -33.03 49.91
CA GLN A 99 -17.12 -34.23 49.66
C GLN A 99 -18.00 -35.48 49.54
N VAL A 100 -17.53 -36.47 48.77
CA VAL A 100 -18.17 -37.78 48.67
C VAL A 100 -17.35 -38.83 49.41
N GLY A 101 -17.89 -39.42 50.47
CA GLY A 101 -17.16 -40.37 51.32
C GLY A 101 -16.01 -39.71 52.06
N ASN A 102 -14.77 -40.19 51.84
CA ASN A 102 -13.54 -39.63 52.42
C ASN A 102 -12.66 -38.94 51.35
N ALA A 103 -13.21 -38.64 50.17
CA ALA A 103 -12.50 -38.02 49.06
C ALA A 103 -12.17 -36.56 49.36
N GLY A 104 -10.91 -36.14 49.12
CA GLY A 104 -10.46 -34.77 49.31
C GLY A 104 -9.99 -34.15 48.01
N THR A 105 -10.59 -33.04 47.60
CA THR A 105 -10.31 -32.43 46.30
C THR A 105 -10.29 -30.91 46.35
N SER A 106 -9.30 -30.32 45.68
CA SER A 106 -9.39 -28.92 45.29
C SER A 106 -10.35 -28.76 44.12
N TYR A 107 -10.94 -27.58 43.98
CA TYR A 107 -11.86 -27.30 42.88
C TYR A 107 -11.79 -25.85 42.41
N ASN A 108 -12.30 -25.64 41.20
CA ASN A 108 -12.64 -24.34 40.65
C ASN A 108 -14.16 -24.31 40.44
N LEU A 109 -14.86 -23.55 41.29
CA LEU A 109 -16.28 -23.26 41.16
C LEU A 109 -16.44 -22.04 40.25
N ARG A 110 -17.11 -22.23 39.11
CA ARG A 110 -17.43 -21.17 38.17
C ARG A 110 -18.93 -20.93 38.18
N VAL A 111 -19.34 -19.69 38.37
CA VAL A 111 -20.77 -19.31 38.36
C VAL A 111 -21.00 -18.09 37.49
N ARG A 112 -22.20 -18.00 36.90
CA ARG A 112 -22.70 -16.80 36.21
C ARG A 112 -24.22 -16.81 36.16
N SER A 113 -24.82 -15.65 35.96
CA SER A 113 -26.25 -15.50 35.71
C SER A 113 -26.55 -14.48 34.60
N ASN A 114 -27.58 -14.72 33.80
CA ASN A 114 -28.14 -13.76 32.85
C ASN A 114 -29.58 -13.44 33.23
N HIS A 115 -29.95 -12.16 33.32
CA HIS A 115 -31.37 -11.80 33.42
C HIS A 115 -32.06 -12.28 32.14
N ILE A 116 -33.24 -12.88 32.29
CA ILE A 116 -34.00 -13.30 31.10
C ILE A 116 -35.01 -12.20 30.74
N PRO A 117 -35.39 -12.04 29.47
CA PRO A 117 -36.39 -11.05 29.08
C PRO A 117 -37.76 -11.46 29.66
N GLN A 118 -38.53 -10.57 30.31
CA GLN A 118 -39.67 -11.02 31.16
C GLN A 118 -41.05 -10.60 30.67
N ALA A 119 -41.16 -9.54 29.88
CA ALA A 119 -42.44 -9.00 29.46
C ALA A 119 -42.43 -8.71 27.97
N PHE A 120 -42.87 -9.68 27.17
CA PHE A 120 -43.21 -9.48 25.76
C PHE A 120 -44.71 -9.16 25.67
N GLN A 121 -45.07 -8.06 25.01
CA GLN A 121 -46.45 -7.61 24.80
C GLN A 121 -46.56 -6.93 23.44
N PHE A 122 -47.73 -6.98 22.80
CA PHE A 122 -48.06 -6.23 21.59
C PHE A 122 -49.57 -6.09 21.47
N ASN A 123 -50.02 -5.04 20.77
CA ASN A 123 -51.40 -4.81 20.37
C ASN A 123 -51.64 -5.31 18.95
N THR A 124 -52.91 -5.51 18.59
CA THR A 124 -53.32 -5.91 17.24
C THR A 124 -54.31 -4.90 16.66
N GLU A 125 -54.03 -4.42 15.45
CA GLU A 125 -54.92 -3.56 14.68
C GLU A 125 -55.39 -4.30 13.43
N ALA A 126 -56.70 -4.32 13.18
CA ALA A 126 -57.27 -4.96 12.00
C ALA A 126 -56.87 -4.16 10.75
N ILE A 127 -56.42 -4.88 9.71
CA ILE A 127 -56.14 -4.32 8.38
C ILE A 127 -56.88 -5.16 7.33
N ALA A 128 -57.11 -4.59 6.14
CA ALA A 128 -57.76 -5.32 5.05
C ALA A 128 -57.03 -6.64 4.76
N GLY A 129 -57.73 -7.77 4.95
CA GLY A 129 -57.17 -9.11 4.75
C GLY A 129 -56.04 -9.50 5.72
N GLY A 130 -55.94 -8.91 6.91
CA GLY A 130 -54.83 -9.16 7.82
C GLY A 130 -54.93 -8.54 9.22
N VAL A 131 -53.78 -8.49 9.89
CA VAL A 131 -53.57 -7.80 11.17
C VAL A 131 -52.19 -7.12 11.21
N ARG A 132 -52.09 -5.97 11.87
CA ARG A 132 -50.83 -5.31 12.20
C ARG A 132 -50.55 -5.47 13.69
N LEU A 133 -49.31 -5.82 14.03
CA LEU A 133 -48.81 -5.80 15.40
C LEU A 133 -48.27 -4.41 15.72
N THR A 134 -48.81 -3.77 16.76
CA THR A 134 -48.41 -2.44 17.21
C THR A 134 -48.03 -2.47 18.69
N ASP A 135 -47.46 -1.37 19.20
CA ASP A 135 -47.08 -1.22 20.61
C ASP A 135 -46.28 -2.39 21.18
N THR A 136 -45.38 -2.97 20.38
CA THR A 136 -44.60 -4.09 20.86
C THR A 136 -43.63 -3.65 21.95
N LYS A 137 -43.56 -4.41 23.04
CA LYS A 137 -42.67 -4.18 24.17
C LYS A 137 -42.03 -5.49 24.60
N VAL A 138 -40.70 -5.58 24.58
CA VAL A 138 -39.93 -6.59 25.33
C VAL A 138 -39.07 -5.89 26.37
N PHE A 139 -39.24 -6.25 27.64
CA PHE A 139 -38.43 -5.75 28.74
C PHE A 139 -37.37 -6.78 29.18
N ASP A 140 -36.16 -6.29 29.41
CA ASP A 140 -35.09 -7.02 30.11
C ASP A 140 -34.47 -6.17 31.23
N ALA A 141 -34.13 -6.82 32.35
CA ALA A 141 -33.67 -6.16 33.56
C ALA A 141 -32.18 -5.76 33.51
N ASP A 142 -31.38 -6.40 32.67
CA ASP A 142 -29.99 -6.01 32.37
C ASP A 142 -29.88 -5.16 31.08
N GLY A 143 -31.02 -4.83 30.47
CA GLY A 143 -31.16 -3.95 29.32
C GLY A 143 -31.34 -4.69 28.00
N VAL A 144 -32.19 -4.16 27.13
CA VAL A 144 -32.69 -4.82 25.91
C VAL A 144 -31.68 -4.99 24.76
N ASN A 145 -30.42 -4.61 24.96
CA ASN A 145 -29.37 -4.64 23.92
C ASN A 145 -28.90 -6.06 23.59
N ASP A 146 -29.15 -7.02 24.47
CA ASP A 146 -28.82 -8.42 24.27
C ASP A 146 -29.98 -9.24 23.69
N ILE A 147 -31.14 -8.63 23.40
CA ILE A 147 -32.21 -9.30 22.67
C ILE A 147 -31.76 -9.61 21.24
N ARG A 148 -31.94 -10.86 20.82
CA ARG A 148 -31.52 -11.35 19.50
C ARG A 148 -32.67 -11.43 18.51
N THR A 149 -33.80 -12.02 18.94
CA THR A 149 -34.94 -12.28 18.05
C THR A 149 -36.24 -12.27 18.82
N VAL A 150 -37.31 -11.79 18.21
CA VAL A 150 -38.69 -12.07 18.61
C VAL A 150 -39.32 -12.94 17.52
N ASP A 151 -39.72 -14.15 17.90
CA ASP A 151 -40.39 -15.10 17.00
C ASP A 151 -41.90 -15.06 17.23
N PHE A 152 -42.69 -15.23 16.16
CA PHE A 152 -44.16 -15.29 16.23
C PHE A 152 -44.71 -16.52 15.53
N TRP A 153 -45.82 -17.01 16.07
CA TRP A 153 -46.61 -18.09 15.52
C TRP A 153 -48.06 -17.68 15.46
N LEU A 154 -48.71 -18.09 14.39
CA LEU A 154 -50.11 -17.82 14.12
C LEU A 154 -50.90 -19.13 14.03
N LYS A 155 -52.14 -19.09 14.48
CA LYS A 155 -53.10 -20.20 14.36
C LYS A 155 -54.50 -19.64 14.08
N LYS A 156 -55.14 -20.12 13.02
CA LYS A 156 -56.59 -19.95 12.82
C LYS A 156 -57.35 -20.81 13.83
N GLN A 157 -58.49 -20.35 14.33
CA GLN A 157 -59.30 -21.11 15.29
C GLN A 157 -59.59 -22.52 14.74
N GLY A 158 -59.24 -23.56 15.51
CA GLY A 158 -59.38 -24.96 15.10
C GLY A 158 -58.14 -25.60 14.45
N GLU A 159 -57.12 -24.83 14.04
CA GLU A 159 -55.93 -25.35 13.37
C GLU A 159 -54.74 -25.63 14.32
N SER A 160 -53.57 -25.99 13.79
CA SER A 160 -52.32 -26.08 14.56
C SER A 160 -51.50 -24.78 14.46
N TRP A 161 -50.65 -24.52 15.46
CA TRP A 161 -49.73 -23.37 15.43
C TRP A 161 -48.70 -23.52 14.31
N LYS A 162 -48.50 -22.45 13.54
CA LYS A 162 -47.46 -22.35 12.50
C LYS A 162 -46.56 -21.16 12.81
N LYS A 163 -45.23 -21.34 12.70
CA LYS A 163 -44.29 -20.21 12.81
C LYS A 163 -44.56 -19.29 11.62
N PHE A 164 -44.84 -18.02 11.89
CA PHE A 164 -45.20 -17.06 10.85
C PHE A 164 -44.01 -16.16 10.50
N GLY A 165 -43.30 -15.66 11.52
CA GLY A 165 -42.20 -14.72 11.29
C GLY A 165 -41.26 -14.58 12.47
N SER A 166 -40.19 -13.83 12.23
CA SER A 166 -39.17 -13.47 13.21
C SER A 166 -38.73 -12.03 12.95
N VAL A 167 -38.53 -11.25 14.01
CA VAL A 167 -37.96 -9.90 13.95
C VAL A 167 -36.64 -9.91 14.72
N SER A 168 -35.61 -9.31 14.15
CA SER A 168 -34.27 -9.17 14.74
C SER A 168 -33.77 -7.73 14.76
N GLU A 169 -34.56 -6.80 14.24
CA GLU A 169 -34.28 -5.36 14.24
C GLU A 169 -35.33 -4.67 15.08
N PHE A 170 -34.87 -3.85 16.03
CA PHE A 170 -35.72 -3.27 17.05
C PHE A 170 -35.38 -1.80 17.27
N SER A 171 -36.37 -1.00 17.62
CA SER A 171 -36.17 0.33 18.20
C SER A 171 -36.30 0.25 19.72
N GLN A 172 -35.60 1.11 20.45
CA GLN A 172 -35.83 1.24 21.89
C GLN A 172 -36.99 2.20 22.14
N ASN A 173 -38.00 1.74 22.86
CA ASN A 173 -39.12 2.56 23.31
C ASN A 173 -38.67 3.47 24.47
N THR A 174 -39.42 4.56 24.69
CA THR A 174 -39.14 5.53 25.77
C THR A 174 -39.27 4.93 27.18
N ASP A 175 -39.99 3.81 27.32
CA ASP A 175 -40.12 3.07 28.58
C ASP A 175 -39.00 2.03 28.82
N GLY A 176 -37.99 2.00 27.94
CA GLY A 176 -36.83 1.12 28.07
C GLY A 176 -37.02 -0.28 27.47
N SER A 177 -38.21 -0.61 26.97
CA SER A 177 -38.44 -1.84 26.19
C SER A 177 -37.92 -1.71 24.75
N ILE A 178 -37.84 -2.82 24.02
CA ILE A 178 -37.76 -2.77 22.55
C ILE A 178 -39.15 -2.79 21.90
N GLY A 179 -39.29 -2.05 20.81
CA GLY A 179 -40.49 -1.98 19.97
C GLY A 179 -40.22 -2.24 18.49
N PHE A 180 -41.29 -2.67 17.82
CA PHE A 180 -41.37 -2.86 16.38
C PHE A 180 -42.86 -2.93 15.96
N ASN A 181 -43.12 -2.65 14.69
CA ASN A 181 -44.40 -2.88 14.03
C ASN A 181 -44.25 -4.01 13.00
N TYR A 182 -45.26 -4.88 12.86
CA TYR A 182 -45.18 -6.02 11.94
C TYR A 182 -46.54 -6.38 11.34
N ASP A 183 -46.64 -6.45 10.01
CA ASP A 183 -47.89 -6.73 9.29
C ASP A 183 -48.00 -8.20 8.90
N ILE A 184 -49.20 -8.74 9.08
CA ILE A 184 -49.59 -10.10 8.71
C ILE A 184 -50.78 -9.99 7.75
N SER A 185 -50.51 -10.05 6.45
CA SER A 185 -51.52 -9.95 5.39
C SER A 185 -51.89 -11.31 4.80
N ASN A 186 -52.87 -11.33 3.90
CA ASN A 186 -53.38 -12.53 3.19
C ASN A 186 -53.98 -13.59 4.13
N LEU A 187 -54.61 -13.13 5.22
CA LEU A 187 -55.39 -13.99 6.09
C LEU A 187 -56.82 -14.08 5.57
N GLU A 188 -57.35 -15.30 5.55
CA GLU A 188 -58.77 -15.52 5.27
C GLU A 188 -59.63 -14.93 6.40
N GLN A 189 -60.90 -14.63 6.09
CA GLN A 189 -61.87 -14.24 7.11
C GLN A 189 -61.95 -15.30 8.22
N GLY A 190 -61.89 -14.84 9.47
CA GLY A 190 -62.02 -15.73 10.63
C GLY A 190 -61.31 -15.21 11.88
N LYS A 191 -61.39 -16.01 12.95
CA LYS A 191 -60.76 -15.72 14.24
C LYS A 191 -59.38 -16.37 14.32
N TYR A 192 -58.37 -15.58 14.67
CA TYR A 192 -56.99 -16.01 14.79
C TYR A 192 -56.46 -15.81 16.22
N HIS A 193 -55.46 -16.62 16.55
CA HIS A 193 -54.62 -16.46 17.72
C HIS A 193 -53.18 -16.27 17.24
N ILE A 194 -52.48 -15.34 17.86
CA ILE A 194 -51.04 -15.14 17.67
C ILE A 194 -50.35 -15.29 19.00
N TRP A 195 -49.17 -15.90 19.01
CA TRP A 195 -48.28 -15.84 20.17
C TRP A 195 -46.84 -15.57 19.73
N GLY A 196 -46.05 -14.94 20.59
CA GLY A 196 -44.65 -14.69 20.31
C GLY A 196 -43.76 -14.80 21.55
N ARG A 197 -42.45 -14.81 21.29
CA ARG A 197 -41.42 -15.02 22.30
C ARG A 197 -40.11 -14.35 21.91
N ALA A 198 -39.52 -13.58 22.83
CA ALA A 198 -38.20 -13.02 22.66
C ALA A 198 -37.12 -14.02 23.09
N THR A 199 -35.96 -13.96 22.43
CA THR A 199 -34.77 -14.75 22.77
C THR A 199 -33.58 -13.80 22.84
N ASP A 200 -32.82 -13.86 23.93
CA ASP A 200 -31.57 -13.10 24.09
C ASP A 200 -30.39 -13.75 23.34
N LYS A 201 -29.25 -13.08 23.31
CA LYS A 201 -28.00 -13.55 22.69
C LYS A 201 -27.39 -14.74 23.41
N PHE A 202 -27.76 -14.98 24.67
CA PHE A 202 -27.35 -16.12 25.48
C PHE A 202 -28.28 -17.35 25.31
N GLY A 203 -29.35 -17.19 24.53
CA GLY A 203 -30.33 -18.23 24.23
C GLY A 203 -31.45 -18.37 25.25
N ALA A 204 -31.49 -17.55 26.30
CA ALA A 204 -32.61 -17.53 27.22
C ALA A 204 -33.82 -16.88 26.54
N ARG A 205 -35.01 -17.37 26.89
CA ARG A 205 -36.24 -17.02 26.18
C ARG A 205 -37.26 -16.43 27.14
N SER A 206 -37.95 -15.39 26.69
CA SER A 206 -38.99 -14.74 27.46
C SER A 206 -40.17 -15.63 27.78
N ASN A 207 -41.09 -15.12 28.60
CA ASN A 207 -42.43 -15.69 28.64
C ASN A 207 -43.13 -15.54 27.28
N ALA A 208 -44.06 -16.45 27.01
CA ALA A 208 -44.91 -16.43 25.84
C ALA A 208 -46.04 -15.40 26.02
N TRP A 209 -46.28 -14.53 25.04
CA TRP A 209 -47.45 -13.65 25.01
C TRP A 209 -48.41 -14.10 23.92
N LYS A 210 -49.72 -14.05 24.17
CA LYS A 210 -50.75 -14.51 23.24
C LYS A 210 -51.92 -13.54 23.17
N GLU A 211 -52.36 -13.20 21.96
CA GLU A 211 -53.51 -12.33 21.67
C GLU A 211 -54.45 -12.97 20.64
N SER A 212 -55.71 -12.49 20.56
CA SER A 212 -56.70 -12.99 19.59
C SER A 212 -57.36 -11.84 18.83
N PHE A 213 -57.56 -11.99 17.53
CA PHE A 213 -58.17 -10.99 16.66
C PHE A 213 -59.09 -11.62 15.60
N ASN A 214 -59.95 -10.81 14.98
CA ASN A 214 -60.82 -11.20 13.87
C ASN A 214 -60.35 -10.51 12.58
N VAL A 215 -60.42 -11.22 11.46
CA VAL A 215 -60.23 -10.66 10.12
C VAL A 215 -61.62 -10.52 9.47
N GLU A 216 -62.02 -9.30 9.07
CA GLU A 216 -63.31 -8.97 8.44
C GLU A 216 -63.15 -8.54 6.97
N ASN A 217 -64.21 -8.72 6.17
CA ASN A 217 -64.22 -8.45 4.73
C ASN A 217 -65.03 -7.17 4.44
N ILE A 218 -64.38 -6.08 4.04
CA ILE A 218 -65.05 -4.82 3.64
C ILE A 218 -65.20 -4.83 2.11
N VAL A 219 -66.39 -4.51 1.58
CA VAL A 219 -66.61 -4.40 0.12
C VAL A 219 -65.99 -3.09 -0.37
N ASN A 220 -65.05 -3.21 -1.31
CA ASN A 220 -64.32 -2.10 -1.92
C ASN A 220 -65.13 -1.39 -3.02
N LEU A 221 -65.17 -0.06 -3.02
CA LEU A 221 -65.79 0.79 -4.04
C LEU A 221 -64.75 1.73 -4.63
N ALA A 222 -64.70 1.84 -5.97
CA ALA A 222 -63.73 2.67 -6.65
C ALA A 222 -63.89 4.18 -6.32
N PRO A 223 -62.80 4.97 -6.32
CA PRO A 223 -62.86 6.42 -6.13
C PRO A 223 -63.65 7.12 -7.26
N GLN A 224 -64.28 8.24 -6.96
CA GLN A 224 -65.12 9.01 -7.89
C GLN A 224 -64.84 10.52 -7.82
N ASN A 225 -65.29 11.26 -8.84
CA ASN A 225 -65.32 12.73 -8.86
C ASN A 225 -63.94 13.41 -8.68
N LEU A 226 -62.90 12.88 -9.34
CA LEU A 226 -61.58 13.52 -9.40
C LEU A 226 -61.67 14.91 -10.07
N GLY A 227 -61.10 15.94 -9.45
CA GLY A 227 -61.07 17.29 -10.00
C GLY A 227 -59.99 18.19 -9.39
N PHE A 228 -59.56 19.20 -10.16
CA PHE A 228 -58.58 20.22 -9.77
C PHE A 228 -58.60 21.41 -10.74
N ALA A 229 -58.02 22.53 -10.32
CA ALA A 229 -57.68 23.69 -11.16
C ALA A 229 -56.17 23.74 -11.45
N ILE A 230 -55.77 24.49 -12.49
CA ILE A 230 -54.37 24.65 -12.91
C ILE A 230 -53.92 26.10 -12.70
N GLU A 231 -52.86 26.27 -11.92
CA GLU A 231 -52.11 27.51 -11.75
C GLU A 231 -50.77 27.43 -12.51
N GLN A 232 -50.44 28.43 -13.31
CA GLN A 232 -49.17 28.48 -14.06
C GLN A 232 -48.02 28.89 -13.13
N ILE A 233 -46.88 28.18 -13.23
CA ILE A 233 -45.65 28.50 -12.51
C ILE A 233 -44.45 28.53 -13.48
N SER A 234 -43.31 29.07 -13.04
CA SER A 234 -42.08 29.04 -13.84
C SER A 234 -41.73 27.62 -14.24
N GLY A 235 -41.64 27.36 -15.55
CA GLY A 235 -41.31 26.04 -16.09
C GLY A 235 -42.34 24.94 -15.81
N GLY A 236 -43.61 25.25 -15.49
CA GLY A 236 -44.56 24.19 -15.16
C GLY A 236 -45.95 24.64 -14.70
N ILE A 237 -46.64 23.76 -13.96
CA ILE A 237 -47.96 24.01 -13.38
C ILE A 237 -48.06 23.51 -11.94
N LYS A 238 -48.95 24.13 -11.16
CA LYS A 238 -49.39 23.67 -9.84
C LYS A 238 -50.88 23.35 -9.89
N LEU A 239 -51.27 22.20 -9.34
CA LEU A 239 -52.69 21.85 -9.19
C LEU A 239 -53.24 22.45 -7.90
N THR A 240 -54.37 23.12 -8.02
CA THR A 240 -55.09 23.76 -6.92
C THR A 240 -56.52 23.24 -6.84
N ASP A 241 -57.24 23.52 -5.76
CA ASP A 241 -58.63 23.07 -5.55
C ASP A 241 -58.85 21.56 -5.82
N THR A 242 -57.91 20.75 -5.36
CA THR A 242 -57.86 19.31 -5.61
C THR A 242 -58.89 18.54 -4.79
N LYS A 243 -59.58 17.59 -5.43
CA LYS A 243 -60.63 16.78 -4.80
C LYS A 243 -60.76 15.42 -5.46
N VAL A 244 -61.04 14.40 -4.65
CA VAL A 244 -61.52 13.07 -5.04
C VAL A 244 -62.42 12.52 -3.92
N PHE A 245 -63.42 11.72 -4.24
CA PHE A 245 -64.32 11.12 -3.27
C PHE A 245 -64.16 9.61 -3.25
N ASP A 246 -63.98 9.03 -2.07
CA ASP A 246 -63.95 7.58 -1.87
C ASP A 246 -64.93 7.20 -0.76
N ALA A 247 -65.84 6.26 -1.05
CA ALA A 247 -66.87 5.83 -0.10
C ALA A 247 -66.31 4.95 1.03
N ASN A 248 -65.14 4.36 0.84
CA ASN A 248 -64.41 3.57 1.83
C ASN A 248 -63.45 4.43 2.67
N GLY A 249 -63.38 5.73 2.39
CA GLY A 249 -62.65 6.73 3.17
C GLY A 249 -61.23 6.98 2.67
N ILE A 250 -60.58 8.01 3.24
CA ILE A 250 -59.24 8.45 2.80
C ILE A 250 -58.16 7.37 2.92
N ASP A 251 -58.30 6.46 3.88
CA ASP A 251 -57.36 5.36 4.09
C ASP A 251 -57.45 4.28 3.00
N ASP A 252 -58.49 4.27 2.16
CA ASP A 252 -58.61 3.34 1.05
C ASP A 252 -58.00 3.88 -0.25
N LEU A 253 -57.86 5.20 -0.39
CA LEU A 253 -57.24 5.81 -1.56
C LEU A 253 -55.74 5.48 -1.61
N GLN A 254 -55.29 4.84 -2.70
CA GLN A 254 -53.90 4.46 -2.88
C GLN A 254 -53.09 5.57 -3.55
N ARG A 255 -53.58 6.08 -4.68
CA ARG A 255 -52.84 7.05 -5.51
C ARG A 255 -53.72 7.81 -6.49
N ILE A 256 -53.23 8.96 -6.96
CA ILE A 256 -53.67 9.58 -8.21
C ILE A 256 -52.56 9.41 -9.23
N ASP A 257 -52.85 8.60 -10.25
CA ASP A 257 -52.01 8.32 -11.40
C ASP A 257 -52.05 9.50 -12.37
N PHE A 258 -50.89 9.92 -12.87
CA PHE A 258 -50.80 11.04 -13.81
C PHE A 258 -50.02 10.65 -15.06
N GLN A 259 -50.60 10.95 -16.23
CA GLN A 259 -49.92 10.85 -17.51
C GLN A 259 -49.91 12.22 -18.19
N LEU A 260 -48.78 12.60 -18.77
CA LEU A 260 -48.59 13.86 -19.46
C LEU A 260 -48.25 13.63 -20.93
N LYS A 261 -48.86 14.40 -21.83
CA LYS A 261 -48.56 14.39 -23.27
C LYS A 261 -48.28 15.81 -23.75
N LYS A 262 -47.11 16.03 -24.35
CA LYS A 262 -46.85 17.26 -25.13
C LYS A 262 -47.54 17.15 -26.48
N GLU A 263 -48.05 18.25 -27.02
CA GLU A 263 -48.69 18.29 -28.35
C GLU A 263 -47.80 17.60 -29.41
N GLY A 264 -48.37 16.63 -30.12
CA GLY A 264 -47.68 15.81 -31.13
C GLY A 264 -46.79 14.68 -30.59
N GLY A 265 -46.69 14.50 -29.27
CA GLY A 265 -45.95 13.41 -28.61
C GLY A 265 -46.83 12.28 -28.09
N GLU A 266 -46.17 11.29 -27.47
CA GLU A 266 -46.81 10.15 -26.80
C GLU A 266 -47.13 10.46 -25.32
N TRP A 267 -48.05 9.69 -24.73
CA TRP A 267 -48.34 9.78 -23.30
C TRP A 267 -47.17 9.22 -22.48
N THR A 268 -46.72 10.01 -21.52
CA THR A 268 -45.67 9.62 -20.57
C THR A 268 -46.24 9.57 -19.17
N ASP A 269 -45.97 8.49 -18.45
CA ASP A 269 -46.29 8.36 -17.04
C ASP A 269 -45.42 9.30 -16.19
N ILE A 270 -46.04 10.07 -15.30
CA ILE A 270 -45.33 10.99 -14.39
C ILE A 270 -45.69 10.65 -12.94
N LYS A 271 -44.88 11.13 -11.99
CA LYS A 271 -44.96 10.75 -10.57
C LYS A 271 -46.40 10.87 -10.02
N ASP A 272 -46.88 9.86 -9.33
CA ASP A 272 -48.24 9.89 -8.75
C ASP A 272 -48.35 10.78 -7.50
N ALA A 273 -49.56 11.25 -7.20
CA ALA A 273 -49.86 11.79 -5.87
C ALA A 273 -50.17 10.65 -4.90
N LEU A 274 -49.42 10.59 -3.80
CA LEU A 274 -49.53 9.55 -2.76
C LEU A 274 -49.88 10.11 -1.36
N ASN A 275 -49.88 11.44 -1.23
CA ASN A 275 -50.13 12.12 0.04
C ASN A 275 -51.48 12.83 -0.04
N PHE A 276 -52.37 12.46 0.87
CA PHE A 276 -53.76 12.89 0.88
C PHE A 276 -54.11 13.57 2.19
N TYR A 277 -55.05 14.51 2.13
CA TYR A 277 -55.62 15.16 3.31
C TYR A 277 -57.13 15.34 3.13
N GLN A 278 -57.85 15.48 4.23
CA GLN A 278 -59.29 15.67 4.21
C GLN A 278 -59.62 17.16 3.99
N ASN A 279 -60.35 17.48 2.92
CA ASN A 279 -60.92 18.82 2.71
C ASN A 279 -62.11 19.07 3.65
N GLN A 280 -62.46 20.35 3.83
CA GLN A 280 -63.61 20.76 4.66
C GLN A 280 -64.96 20.24 4.14
N ASP A 281 -65.07 19.95 2.84
CA ASP A 281 -66.28 19.48 2.18
C ASP A 281 -66.38 17.94 2.11
N THR A 282 -65.58 17.23 2.91
CA THR A 282 -65.46 15.76 2.94
C THR A 282 -64.84 15.09 1.70
N SER A 283 -64.39 15.87 0.72
CA SER A 283 -63.53 15.34 -0.35
C SER A 283 -62.10 15.12 0.15
N ILE A 284 -61.35 14.27 -0.54
CA ILE A 284 -59.93 14.02 -0.30
C ILE A 284 -59.13 14.96 -1.21
N GLY A 285 -58.31 15.82 -0.61
CA GLY A 285 -57.40 16.71 -1.29
C GLY A 285 -56.00 16.12 -1.44
N PHE A 286 -55.24 16.65 -2.39
CA PHE A 286 -53.83 16.30 -2.63
C PHE A 286 -53.03 17.51 -3.09
N ASN A 287 -51.71 17.51 -2.86
CA ASN A 287 -50.82 18.57 -3.36
C ASN A 287 -50.00 18.02 -4.51
N TYR A 288 -49.99 18.73 -5.64
CA TYR A 288 -49.29 18.26 -6.83
C TYR A 288 -48.79 19.42 -7.69
N THR A 289 -47.52 19.33 -8.10
CA THR A 289 -46.84 20.31 -8.95
C THR A 289 -46.05 19.57 -10.00
N ILE A 290 -46.14 20.03 -11.25
CA ILE A 290 -45.31 19.56 -12.37
C ILE A 290 -44.38 20.71 -12.73
N SER A 291 -43.07 20.48 -12.58
CA SER A 291 -42.03 21.44 -12.93
C SER A 291 -41.23 20.93 -14.15
N ASP A 292 -40.26 21.72 -14.61
CA ASP A 292 -39.30 21.36 -15.65
C ASP A 292 -39.94 20.97 -17.00
N LEU A 293 -41.11 21.53 -17.29
CA LEU A 293 -41.79 21.38 -18.56
C LEU A 293 -41.22 22.37 -19.58
N LYS A 294 -40.83 21.84 -20.74
CA LYS A 294 -40.41 22.65 -21.89
C LYS A 294 -41.58 23.51 -22.38
N PRO A 295 -41.33 24.68 -22.99
CA PRO A 295 -42.38 25.45 -23.65
C PRO A 295 -43.20 24.61 -24.65
N GLY A 296 -44.52 24.83 -24.67
CA GLY A 296 -45.45 24.11 -25.55
C GLY A 296 -46.83 23.87 -24.95
N ASN A 297 -47.70 23.22 -25.72
CA ASN A 297 -49.04 22.81 -25.28
C ASN A 297 -49.00 21.37 -24.73
N TYR A 298 -49.76 21.12 -23.67
CA TYR A 298 -49.78 19.85 -22.94
C TYR A 298 -51.19 19.39 -22.61
N GLU A 299 -51.33 18.07 -22.52
CA GLU A 299 -52.50 17.35 -22.00
C GLU A 299 -52.07 16.59 -20.74
N LEU A 300 -52.81 16.75 -19.64
CA LEU A 300 -52.63 16.00 -18.40
C LEU A 300 -53.83 15.07 -18.21
N LYS A 301 -53.57 13.77 -18.13
CA LYS A 301 -54.56 12.74 -17.82
C LYS A 301 -54.34 12.26 -16.39
N SER A 302 -55.41 12.09 -15.63
CA SER A 302 -55.36 11.73 -14.22
C SER A 302 -56.40 10.67 -13.88
N THR A 303 -56.02 9.65 -13.09
CA THR A 303 -56.93 8.59 -12.64
C THR A 303 -56.68 8.25 -11.18
N ALA A 304 -57.72 8.20 -10.36
CA ALA A 304 -57.61 7.81 -8.96
C ALA A 304 -57.70 6.27 -8.80
N TYR A 305 -56.92 5.69 -7.90
CA TYR A 305 -56.96 4.26 -7.58
C TYR A 305 -57.08 4.05 -6.07
N ASP A 306 -57.93 3.11 -5.68
CA ASP A 306 -57.99 2.60 -4.30
C ASP A 306 -56.92 1.52 -4.05
N LYS A 307 -56.81 1.05 -2.81
CA LYS A 307 -55.82 0.04 -2.38
C LYS A 307 -56.15 -1.37 -2.88
N ALA A 308 -57.40 -1.65 -3.26
CA ALA A 308 -57.75 -2.88 -3.95
C ALA A 308 -57.45 -2.83 -5.46
N GLY A 309 -57.03 -1.67 -5.97
CA GLY A 309 -56.67 -1.42 -7.36
C GLY A 309 -57.85 -1.10 -8.27
N ALA A 310 -59.04 -0.78 -7.72
CA ALA A 310 -60.14 -0.30 -8.56
C ALA A 310 -59.87 1.14 -8.98
N ALA A 311 -60.04 1.40 -10.28
CA ALA A 311 -59.81 2.69 -10.90
C ALA A 311 -61.10 3.53 -10.89
N GLY A 312 -60.96 4.80 -10.51
CA GLY A 312 -62.00 5.80 -10.68
C GLY A 312 -62.07 6.37 -12.10
N ASP A 313 -62.90 7.39 -12.27
CA ASP A 313 -63.02 8.09 -13.55
C ASP A 313 -61.73 8.82 -13.93
N THR A 314 -61.39 8.79 -15.23
CA THR A 314 -60.22 9.49 -15.78
C THR A 314 -60.58 10.93 -16.17
N LEU A 315 -59.78 11.89 -15.70
CA LEU A 315 -59.88 13.32 -16.05
C LEU A 315 -58.77 13.71 -17.04
N THR A 316 -59.08 14.42 -18.11
CA THR A 316 -58.08 15.00 -19.04
C THR A 316 -58.21 16.52 -19.11
N THR A 317 -57.10 17.24 -18.91
CA THR A 317 -57.04 18.71 -18.87
C THR A 317 -55.94 19.23 -19.81
N TYR A 318 -56.09 20.45 -20.33
CA TYR A 318 -55.19 21.08 -21.30
C TYR A 318 -54.53 22.34 -20.73
N PHE A 319 -53.24 22.56 -20.97
CA PHE A 319 -52.52 23.78 -20.56
C PHE A 319 -51.33 24.12 -21.49
N LYS A 320 -50.79 25.34 -21.38
CA LYS A 320 -49.64 25.82 -22.16
C LYS A 320 -48.53 26.35 -21.26
N VAL A 321 -47.29 25.98 -21.55
CA VAL A 321 -46.06 26.49 -20.92
C VAL A 321 -45.38 27.47 -21.88
N ALA A 322 -45.00 28.67 -21.42
CA ALA A 322 -44.36 29.72 -22.22
C ALA A 322 -42.82 29.67 -22.18
N ASN A 323 -42.16 30.13 -23.26
CA ASN A 323 -40.70 30.37 -23.28
C ASN A 323 -40.36 31.69 -22.57
N ILE A 324 -39.23 31.72 -21.88
CA ILE A 324 -38.69 32.83 -21.11
C ILE A 324 -37.19 32.86 -21.39
N ALA A 325 -36.75 33.91 -22.09
CA ALA A 325 -35.34 34.08 -22.46
C ALA A 325 -34.40 34.02 -21.24
N PRO A 326 -33.17 33.51 -21.41
CA PRO A 326 -32.17 33.49 -20.35
C PRO A 326 -31.83 34.91 -19.89
N SER A 327 -31.45 35.05 -18.63
CA SER A 327 -31.19 36.35 -17.99
C SER A 327 -30.10 36.24 -16.92
N ASN A 328 -29.67 37.38 -16.37
CA ASN A 328 -28.66 37.47 -15.31
C ASN A 328 -27.35 36.73 -15.66
N PHE A 329 -26.91 36.86 -16.92
CA PHE A 329 -25.66 36.29 -17.38
C PHE A 329 -24.47 37.10 -16.86
N GLU A 330 -23.59 36.44 -16.11
CA GLU A 330 -22.35 37.02 -15.59
C GLU A 330 -21.26 35.95 -15.39
N PHE A 331 -20.01 36.39 -15.37
CA PHE A 331 -18.86 35.55 -15.00
C PHE A 331 -17.68 36.40 -14.53
N ASP A 332 -16.72 35.76 -13.87
CA ASP A 332 -15.40 36.32 -13.56
C ASP A 332 -14.30 35.62 -14.38
N ILE A 333 -13.13 36.24 -14.41
CA ILE A 333 -11.95 35.73 -15.12
C ILE A 333 -10.84 35.50 -14.11
N GLU A 334 -10.19 34.36 -14.24
CA GLU A 334 -8.92 34.05 -13.60
C GLU A 334 -7.84 33.92 -14.69
N THR A 335 -6.75 34.68 -14.56
CA THR A 335 -5.61 34.55 -15.47
C THR A 335 -4.88 33.24 -15.17
N ILE A 336 -4.56 32.49 -16.22
CA ILE A 336 -3.76 31.26 -16.19
C ILE A 336 -2.52 31.43 -17.06
N GLU A 337 -1.56 30.52 -16.95
CA GLU A 337 -0.37 30.55 -17.79
C GLU A 337 -0.74 30.49 -19.27
N GLY A 338 -0.37 31.52 -20.04
CA GLY A 338 -0.67 31.61 -21.46
C GLY A 338 -2.14 31.90 -21.80
N GLY A 339 -2.98 32.33 -20.84
CA GLY A 339 -4.35 32.73 -21.16
C GLY A 339 -5.28 32.95 -19.98
N VAL A 340 -6.55 32.52 -20.09
CA VAL A 340 -7.59 32.77 -19.08
C VAL A 340 -8.55 31.60 -18.90
N ARG A 341 -9.07 31.49 -17.68
CA ARG A 341 -10.18 30.62 -17.32
C ARG A 341 -11.37 31.45 -16.86
N VAL A 342 -12.55 31.15 -17.38
CA VAL A 342 -13.81 31.69 -16.86
C VAL A 342 -14.14 30.97 -15.55
N ILE A 343 -14.43 31.75 -14.50
CA ILE A 343 -14.83 31.26 -13.19
C ILE A 343 -16.12 31.94 -12.76
N ASN A 344 -16.83 31.33 -11.80
CA ASN A 344 -18.10 31.85 -11.28
C ASN A 344 -19.14 32.16 -12.38
N GLY A 345 -19.15 31.40 -13.48
CA GLY A 345 -20.13 31.57 -14.56
C GLY A 345 -21.55 31.30 -14.07
N LYS A 346 -22.45 32.24 -14.35
CA LYS A 346 -23.86 32.16 -13.98
C LYS A 346 -24.74 32.64 -15.12
N VAL A 347 -25.78 31.88 -15.41
CA VAL A 347 -26.94 32.28 -16.22
C VAL A 347 -28.20 31.75 -15.56
N PHE A 348 -29.26 32.54 -15.56
CA PHE A 348 -30.56 32.11 -15.08
C PHE A 348 -31.49 31.85 -16.26
N ASP A 349 -32.12 30.68 -16.29
CA ASP A 349 -33.15 30.34 -17.27
C ASP A 349 -34.35 29.71 -16.57
N ALA A 350 -35.52 30.33 -16.73
CA ALA A 350 -36.76 29.93 -16.07
C ALA A 350 -37.38 28.66 -16.70
N ASN A 351 -36.95 28.28 -17.90
CA ASN A 351 -37.30 27.04 -18.61
C ASN A 351 -36.32 25.90 -18.35
N GLY A 352 -35.27 26.16 -17.55
CA GLY A 352 -34.32 25.18 -17.09
C GLY A 352 -33.11 25.00 -18.02
N ILE A 353 -32.11 24.27 -17.52
CA ILE A 353 -30.81 24.11 -18.19
C ILE A 353 -30.90 23.51 -19.59
N ASP A 354 -31.91 22.65 -19.80
CA ASP A 354 -32.18 21.96 -21.06
C ASP A 354 -32.60 22.91 -22.19
N ASP A 355 -33.03 24.12 -21.87
CA ASP A 355 -33.44 25.13 -22.83
C ASP A 355 -32.24 25.95 -23.35
N LEU A 356 -31.14 25.99 -22.59
CA LEU A 356 -29.92 26.67 -23.01
C LEU A 356 -29.27 25.95 -24.21
N SER A 357 -28.79 26.73 -25.17
CA SER A 357 -28.09 26.21 -26.35
C SER A 357 -26.57 26.35 -26.21
N ARG A 358 -26.06 27.56 -25.95
CA ARG A 358 -24.63 27.85 -25.81
C ARG A 358 -24.36 29.26 -25.30
N VAL A 359 -23.12 29.50 -24.89
CA VAL A 359 -22.58 30.84 -24.64
C VAL A 359 -21.72 31.24 -25.83
N ASP A 360 -22.13 32.30 -26.54
CA ASP A 360 -21.35 32.86 -27.64
C ASP A 360 -20.19 33.71 -27.07
N PHE A 361 -18.95 33.49 -27.50
CA PHE A 361 -17.77 34.24 -27.03
C PHE A 361 -17.06 35.03 -28.13
N TRP A 362 -16.71 36.27 -27.82
CA TRP A 362 -15.94 37.15 -28.69
C TRP A 362 -14.75 37.71 -27.92
N LEU A 363 -13.56 37.71 -28.54
CA LEU A 363 -12.32 38.19 -27.94
C LEU A 363 -11.77 39.38 -28.73
N GLN A 364 -11.26 40.39 -28.03
CA GLN A 364 -10.56 41.51 -28.62
C GLN A 364 -9.25 41.78 -27.88
N LYS A 365 -8.12 41.69 -28.59
CA LYS A 365 -6.84 42.26 -28.12
C LYS A 365 -6.92 43.78 -28.23
N GLN A 366 -6.40 44.51 -27.25
CA GLN A 366 -6.46 45.97 -27.22
C GLN A 366 -5.95 46.59 -28.53
N GLY A 367 -6.76 47.44 -29.16
CA GLY A 367 -6.47 48.05 -30.46
C GLY A 367 -6.68 47.15 -31.69
N GLY A 368 -7.05 45.88 -31.50
CA GLY A 368 -7.40 44.92 -32.55
C GLY A 368 -8.89 44.84 -32.86
N ASN A 369 -9.25 44.00 -33.84
CA ASN A 369 -10.64 43.69 -34.18
C ASN A 369 -11.20 42.59 -33.26
N TRP A 370 -12.51 42.56 -33.07
CA TRP A 370 -13.17 41.44 -32.42
C TRP A 370 -13.04 40.16 -33.24
N GLN A 371 -12.79 39.05 -32.55
CA GLN A 371 -12.71 37.71 -33.10
C GLN A 371 -13.77 36.83 -32.44
N ASN A 372 -14.57 36.15 -33.26
CA ASN A 372 -15.45 35.09 -32.76
C ASN A 372 -14.58 33.89 -32.36
N ILE A 373 -14.73 33.40 -31.13
CA ILE A 373 -13.97 32.26 -30.61
C ILE A 373 -14.91 31.08 -30.34
N ALA A 374 -14.39 29.99 -29.77
CA ALA A 374 -15.21 28.81 -29.48
C ALA A 374 -16.33 29.14 -28.49
N ASP A 375 -17.48 28.49 -28.64
CA ASP A 375 -18.62 28.66 -27.75
C ASP A 375 -18.59 27.62 -26.63
N ALA A 376 -19.13 27.95 -25.45
CA ALA A 376 -19.39 26.94 -24.42
C ALA A 376 -20.78 26.33 -24.64
N VAL A 377 -20.84 25.01 -24.82
CA VAL A 377 -22.10 24.28 -25.10
C VAL A 377 -22.55 23.38 -23.95
N GLU A 378 -21.70 23.21 -22.94
CA GLU A 378 -21.98 22.40 -21.77
C GLU A 378 -22.33 23.29 -20.59
N PHE A 379 -23.47 23.01 -19.97
CA PHE A 379 -23.97 23.72 -18.81
C PHE A 379 -24.10 22.75 -17.62
N ARG A 380 -23.92 23.27 -16.41
CA ARG A 380 -24.15 22.56 -15.15
C ARG A 380 -25.05 23.38 -14.23
N SER A 381 -25.76 22.74 -13.30
CA SER A 381 -26.46 23.47 -12.24
C SER A 381 -25.48 23.92 -11.15
N ASN A 382 -25.58 25.18 -10.72
CA ASN A 382 -24.81 25.72 -9.59
C ASN A 382 -25.46 25.45 -8.22
N GLY A 383 -26.66 24.87 -8.18
CA GLY A 383 -27.40 24.60 -6.94
C GLY A 383 -28.11 25.81 -6.31
N ASP A 384 -27.84 27.03 -6.79
CA ASP A 384 -28.50 28.28 -6.38
C ASP A 384 -29.64 28.71 -7.33
N GLY A 385 -30.01 27.84 -8.27
CA GLY A 385 -30.99 28.12 -9.32
C GLY A 385 -30.39 28.75 -10.59
N SER A 386 -29.10 29.10 -10.58
CA SER A 386 -28.36 29.46 -11.80
C SER A 386 -27.67 28.25 -12.43
N PHE A 387 -27.27 28.40 -13.69
CA PHE A 387 -26.50 27.44 -14.45
C PHE A 387 -25.10 28.01 -14.72
N GLY A 388 -24.08 27.18 -14.51
CA GLY A 388 -22.69 27.48 -14.82
C GLY A 388 -22.23 26.79 -16.10
N PHE A 389 -21.06 27.19 -16.57
CA PHE A 389 -20.39 26.64 -17.74
C PHE A 389 -18.88 26.73 -17.50
N ASP A 390 -18.10 25.86 -18.11
CA ASP A 390 -16.64 25.92 -18.08
C ASP A 390 -16.11 26.43 -19.41
N TYR A 391 -15.16 27.35 -19.36
CA TYR A 391 -14.54 27.90 -20.55
C TYR A 391 -13.13 28.37 -20.24
N SER A 392 -12.14 27.98 -21.05
CA SER A 392 -10.78 28.46 -20.95
C SER A 392 -10.20 28.76 -22.33
N ILE A 393 -9.20 29.63 -22.35
CA ILE A 393 -8.40 29.95 -23.53
C ILE A 393 -6.95 29.82 -23.07
N ASP A 394 -6.24 28.81 -23.59
CA ASP A 394 -4.94 28.40 -23.03
C ASP A 394 -3.74 28.79 -23.93
N SER A 395 -3.96 29.66 -24.93
CA SER A 395 -2.94 30.04 -25.93
C SER A 395 -3.15 31.45 -26.47
N LEU A 396 -3.08 32.44 -25.59
CA LEU A 396 -3.07 33.85 -25.92
C LEU A 396 -1.65 34.41 -25.85
N GLU A 397 -1.33 35.32 -26.78
CA GLU A 397 -0.12 36.13 -26.70
C GLU A 397 -0.18 37.09 -25.50
N THR A 398 0.98 37.56 -25.05
CA THR A 398 1.07 38.65 -24.06
C THR A 398 0.30 39.88 -24.53
N GLY A 399 -0.50 40.46 -23.64
CA GLY A 399 -1.21 41.72 -23.88
C GLY A 399 -2.52 41.88 -23.12
N ASP A 400 -3.21 42.98 -23.42
CA ASP A 400 -4.50 43.35 -22.84
C ASP A 400 -5.66 42.87 -23.71
N TYR A 401 -6.66 42.25 -23.09
CA TYR A 401 -7.79 41.65 -23.78
C TYR A 401 -9.13 42.03 -23.14
N LEU A 402 -10.18 42.01 -23.97
CA LEU A 402 -11.59 42.03 -23.57
C LEU A 402 -12.25 40.73 -24.04
N LEU A 403 -12.89 40.01 -23.11
CA LEU A 403 -13.77 38.88 -23.41
C LEU A 403 -15.23 39.35 -23.32
N TRP A 404 -15.95 39.23 -24.41
CA TRP A 404 -17.39 39.47 -24.53
C TRP A 404 -18.13 38.15 -24.62
N ALA A 405 -19.27 38.03 -23.94
CA ALA A 405 -20.13 36.87 -24.10
C ALA A 405 -21.61 37.18 -23.84
N ARG A 406 -22.47 36.30 -24.34
CA ARG A 406 -23.89 36.20 -23.99
C ARG A 406 -24.36 34.76 -24.16
N THR A 407 -25.38 34.36 -23.41
CA THR A 407 -26.00 33.04 -23.55
C THR A 407 -27.19 33.11 -24.50
N ARG A 408 -27.44 32.04 -25.24
CA ARG A 408 -28.64 31.87 -26.07
C ARG A 408 -29.38 30.58 -25.73
N ASP A 409 -30.71 30.61 -25.80
CA ASP A 409 -31.54 29.42 -25.69
C ASP A 409 -31.69 28.67 -27.03
N LYS A 410 -32.43 27.56 -27.04
CA LYS A 410 -32.64 26.70 -28.21
C LYS A 410 -33.58 27.29 -29.26
N ILE A 411 -34.29 28.38 -28.95
CA ILE A 411 -35.13 29.09 -29.91
C ILE A 411 -34.55 30.44 -30.33
N ASP A 412 -33.27 30.66 -30.03
CA ASP A 412 -32.47 31.81 -30.40
C ASP A 412 -32.81 33.14 -29.66
N ASP A 413 -33.45 33.08 -28.49
CA ASP A 413 -33.52 34.23 -27.59
C ASP A 413 -32.23 34.37 -26.76
N TYR A 414 -31.87 35.60 -26.39
CA TYR A 414 -30.56 35.93 -25.80
C TYR A 414 -30.65 36.52 -24.40
N SER A 415 -29.64 36.21 -23.58
CA SER A 415 -29.39 36.90 -22.32
C SER A 415 -28.87 38.32 -22.51
N ASN A 416 -28.71 39.02 -21.39
CA ASN A 416 -27.87 40.23 -21.36
C ASN A 416 -26.44 39.92 -21.81
N ILE A 417 -25.75 40.96 -22.28
CA ILE A 417 -24.33 40.93 -22.62
C ILE A 417 -23.49 41.06 -21.35
N TRP A 418 -22.37 40.35 -21.29
CA TRP A 418 -21.34 40.50 -20.26
C TRP A 418 -19.95 40.66 -20.88
N GLN A 419 -19.13 41.55 -20.31
CA GLN A 419 -17.76 41.81 -20.75
C GLN A 419 -16.80 41.91 -19.56
N LYS A 420 -15.59 41.33 -19.70
CA LYS A 420 -14.51 41.43 -18.71
C LYS A 420 -13.17 41.69 -19.40
N SER A 421 -12.39 42.61 -18.85
CA SER A 421 -11.00 42.86 -19.25
C SER A 421 -10.02 42.00 -18.46
N PHE A 422 -8.95 41.56 -19.09
CA PHE A 422 -7.86 40.84 -18.44
C PHE A 422 -6.52 41.11 -19.13
N GLN A 423 -5.42 40.82 -18.43
CA GLN A 423 -4.07 40.87 -18.98
C GLN A 423 -3.49 39.45 -19.03
N VAL A 424 -2.84 39.12 -20.14
CA VAL A 424 -1.99 37.93 -20.28
C VAL A 424 -0.56 38.41 -20.10
N ALA A 425 0.06 38.01 -18.99
CA ALA A 425 1.47 38.30 -18.70
C ALA A 425 2.38 37.35 -19.47
N ASP A 426 3.66 37.73 -19.61
CA ASP A 426 4.68 36.86 -20.21
C ASP A 426 4.65 35.49 -19.52
N LYS A 427 4.74 34.44 -20.34
CA LYS A 427 5.01 33.09 -19.86
C LYS A 427 6.37 33.14 -19.16
N ILE A 428 6.38 33.24 -17.82
CA ILE A 428 7.60 33.06 -17.04
C ILE A 428 8.02 31.62 -17.37
N PRO A 429 9.16 31.38 -18.03
CA PRO A 429 9.62 30.02 -18.23
C PRO A 429 9.68 29.39 -16.85
N GLN A 430 8.96 28.29 -16.64
CA GLN A 430 9.21 27.47 -15.47
C GLN A 430 10.66 26.99 -15.61
N LEU A 431 11.58 27.69 -14.95
CA LEU A 431 13.00 27.39 -15.00
C LEU A 431 13.16 25.96 -14.52
N ASP A 432 13.67 25.09 -15.37
CA ASP A 432 13.98 23.72 -14.96
C ASP A 432 15.23 23.71 -14.09
N TRP A 433 15.61 22.53 -13.60
CA TRP A 433 16.79 22.40 -12.76
C TRP A 433 18.05 22.95 -13.47
N PHE A 434 18.18 22.74 -14.78
CA PHE A 434 19.34 23.22 -15.54
C PHE A 434 19.34 24.75 -15.68
N ASP A 435 18.18 25.38 -15.91
CA ASP A 435 18.05 26.85 -15.92
C ASP A 435 18.42 27.49 -14.58
N GLN A 436 18.12 26.80 -13.48
CA GLN A 436 18.38 27.32 -12.13
C GLN A 436 19.83 27.13 -11.69
N ASN A 437 20.50 26.08 -12.17
CA ASN A 437 21.78 25.63 -11.60
C ASN A 437 22.98 25.74 -12.54
N ILE A 438 22.76 25.86 -13.86
CA ILE A 438 23.81 25.88 -14.88
C ILE A 438 23.83 27.23 -15.60
N GLN A 439 24.96 27.93 -15.53
CA GLN A 439 25.09 29.30 -16.04
C GLN A 439 25.47 29.33 -17.52
N ASP A 440 26.48 28.55 -17.89
CA ASP A 440 26.97 28.37 -19.24
C ASP A 440 25.85 27.82 -20.14
N THR A 441 25.62 28.51 -21.26
CA THR A 441 24.46 28.22 -22.10
C THR A 441 24.65 26.92 -22.88
N ASN A 442 25.88 26.63 -23.34
CA ASN A 442 26.16 25.44 -24.12
C ASN A 442 26.09 24.18 -23.25
N ILE A 443 26.69 24.22 -22.06
CA ILE A 443 26.63 23.12 -21.08
C ILE A 443 25.18 22.92 -20.63
N ARG A 444 24.44 24.01 -20.34
CA ARG A 444 23.03 23.93 -19.93
C ARG A 444 22.17 23.23 -20.98
N GLU A 445 22.21 23.71 -22.21
CA GLU A 445 21.37 23.19 -23.29
C GLU A 445 21.74 21.75 -23.67
N LEU A 446 23.04 21.44 -23.74
CA LEU A 446 23.50 20.09 -24.03
C LEU A 446 23.12 19.12 -22.90
N SER A 447 23.37 19.48 -21.65
CA SER A 447 23.06 18.61 -20.50
C SER A 447 21.56 18.33 -20.41
N ARG A 448 20.71 19.36 -20.61
CA ARG A 448 19.26 19.21 -20.65
C ARG A 448 18.81 18.27 -21.75
N SER A 449 19.39 18.41 -22.95
CA SER A 449 19.04 17.59 -24.12
C SER A 449 19.39 16.12 -23.90
N LEU A 450 20.58 15.86 -23.37
CA LEU A 450 21.06 14.50 -23.10
C LEU A 450 20.26 13.84 -21.98
N PHE A 451 19.87 14.59 -20.93
CA PHE A 451 19.05 14.09 -19.82
C PHE A 451 17.58 13.75 -20.16
N SER A 452 17.19 13.70 -21.44
CA SER A 452 15.80 13.48 -21.85
C SER A 452 15.22 12.13 -21.37
N ASP A 453 16.06 11.15 -21.07
CA ASP A 453 15.68 9.84 -20.53
C ASP A 453 15.79 9.76 -18.99
N ASN A 454 16.11 10.88 -18.33
CA ASN A 454 16.37 11.03 -16.90
C ASN A 454 17.65 10.31 -16.40
N ILE A 455 18.61 10.05 -17.29
CA ILE A 455 19.91 9.50 -16.95
C ILE A 455 20.98 10.35 -17.65
N ILE A 456 22.12 10.56 -17.00
CA ILE A 456 23.36 10.96 -17.69
C ILE A 456 24.29 9.75 -17.69
N ASP A 457 24.40 9.11 -18.84
CA ASP A 457 25.27 7.95 -19.02
C ASP A 457 26.75 8.34 -19.20
N ARG A 458 27.62 7.35 -19.37
CA ARG A 458 29.06 7.57 -19.56
C ARG A 458 29.37 8.45 -20.77
N ASN A 459 28.74 8.17 -21.91
CA ASN A 459 29.03 8.87 -23.16
C ASN A 459 28.51 10.30 -23.11
N GLU A 460 27.37 10.51 -22.45
CA GLU A 460 26.76 11.81 -22.22
C GLU A 460 27.58 12.65 -21.25
N ALA A 461 28.04 12.07 -20.13
CA ALA A 461 28.97 12.74 -19.22
C ALA A 461 30.26 13.17 -19.94
N ILE A 462 30.82 12.31 -20.80
CA ILE A 462 31.98 12.68 -21.64
C ILE A 462 31.62 13.82 -22.59
N ALA A 463 30.45 13.80 -23.23
CA ALA A 463 30.02 14.85 -24.15
C ALA A 463 29.84 16.20 -23.43
N ILE A 464 29.21 16.20 -22.26
CA ILE A 464 29.02 17.38 -21.41
C ILE A 464 30.38 17.95 -20.96
N ILE A 465 31.27 17.11 -20.44
CA ILE A 465 32.61 17.55 -20.02
C ILE A 465 33.43 18.09 -21.21
N ARG A 466 33.30 17.48 -22.41
CA ARG A 466 33.97 17.97 -23.63
C ARG A 466 33.39 19.28 -24.16
N ASN A 467 32.16 19.61 -23.79
CA ASN A 467 31.51 20.83 -24.26
C ASN A 467 32.12 22.09 -23.65
N ALA A 468 32.79 21.96 -22.50
CA ALA A 468 33.57 23.01 -21.85
C ALA A 468 34.86 23.42 -22.60
N LYS A 469 34.88 23.30 -23.94
CA LYS A 469 36.03 23.59 -24.82
C LYS A 469 35.67 24.59 -25.91
N ASP A 470 34.49 25.20 -25.84
CA ASP A 470 33.92 25.97 -26.94
C ASP A 470 34.81 27.17 -27.35
N ASP A 471 35.59 27.72 -26.41
CA ASP A 471 36.58 28.77 -26.63
C ASP A 471 38.06 28.28 -26.55
N GLY A 472 38.29 26.97 -26.64
CA GLY A 472 39.63 26.34 -26.63
C GLY A 472 40.32 26.31 -25.26
N VAL A 473 39.70 26.89 -24.23
CA VAL A 473 40.11 26.84 -22.83
C VAL A 473 38.88 26.60 -21.97
N VAL A 474 39.07 25.92 -20.83
CA VAL A 474 38.03 25.74 -19.81
C VAL A 474 38.00 26.98 -18.91
N ASP A 475 36.95 27.76 -18.93
CA ASP A 475 36.80 28.96 -18.11
C ASP A 475 36.22 28.68 -16.71
N SER A 476 36.05 29.74 -15.91
CA SER A 476 35.53 29.58 -14.55
C SER A 476 34.05 29.21 -14.47
N THR A 477 33.26 29.66 -15.43
CA THR A 477 31.81 29.39 -15.50
C THR A 477 31.60 27.93 -15.85
N GLU A 478 32.24 27.46 -16.92
CA GLU A 478 32.17 26.07 -17.36
C GLU A 478 32.65 25.11 -16.27
N LEU A 479 33.80 25.41 -15.64
CA LEU A 479 34.31 24.57 -14.56
C LEU A 479 33.36 24.52 -13.36
N ASN A 480 32.73 25.64 -13.00
CA ASN A 480 31.76 25.65 -11.92
C ASN A 480 30.50 24.86 -12.27
N ASP A 481 30.01 24.96 -13.50
CA ASP A 481 28.84 24.23 -13.96
C ASP A 481 29.07 22.71 -14.04
N LEU A 482 30.22 22.27 -14.55
CA LEU A 482 30.61 20.87 -14.51
C LEU A 482 30.66 20.33 -13.07
N ARG A 483 31.15 21.13 -12.13
CA ARG A 483 31.15 20.78 -10.70
C ARG A 483 29.74 20.69 -10.14
N THR A 484 28.85 21.60 -10.53
CA THR A 484 27.43 21.57 -10.14
C THR A 484 26.76 20.29 -10.63
N ILE A 485 26.99 19.89 -11.88
CA ILE A 485 26.47 18.64 -12.46
C ILE A 485 26.98 17.43 -11.68
N ILE A 486 28.28 17.34 -11.39
CA ILE A 486 28.87 16.21 -10.66
C ILE A 486 28.38 16.13 -9.21
N ASN A 487 28.18 17.28 -8.55
CA ASN A 487 27.64 17.33 -7.19
C ASN A 487 26.18 16.85 -7.11
N HIS A 488 25.44 16.93 -8.22
CA HIS A 488 24.05 16.44 -8.33
C HIS A 488 23.94 15.16 -9.17
N ALA A 489 25.04 14.40 -9.30
CA ALA A 489 25.09 13.18 -10.10
C ALA A 489 23.99 12.16 -9.72
N SER A 490 23.61 12.06 -8.43
CA SER A 490 22.51 11.19 -7.99
C SER A 490 21.15 11.62 -8.54
N ASP A 491 20.91 12.93 -8.58
CA ASP A 491 19.64 13.51 -9.05
C ASP A 491 19.53 13.42 -10.57
N LEU A 492 20.69 13.34 -11.25
CA LEU A 492 20.83 13.19 -12.68
C LEU A 492 20.97 11.72 -13.13
N GLY A 493 20.66 10.75 -12.26
CA GLY A 493 20.67 9.32 -12.61
C GLY A 493 22.05 8.77 -13.00
N MET A 494 23.13 9.50 -12.70
CA MET A 494 24.48 9.13 -13.10
C MET A 494 24.98 7.96 -12.26
N SER A 495 25.40 6.88 -12.93
CA SER A 495 25.97 5.72 -12.25
C SER A 495 27.27 6.06 -11.51
N ASP A 496 27.57 5.31 -10.45
CA ASP A 496 28.66 5.62 -9.52
C ASP A 496 30.03 5.73 -10.20
N TYR A 497 30.34 4.83 -11.13
CA TYR A 497 31.62 4.88 -11.87
C TYR A 497 31.71 6.11 -12.78
N VAL A 498 30.62 6.52 -13.43
CA VAL A 498 30.59 7.72 -14.27
C VAL A 498 30.81 8.96 -13.40
N ARG A 499 30.17 9.03 -12.24
CA ARG A 499 30.36 10.10 -11.25
C ARG A 499 31.80 10.17 -10.75
N VAL A 500 32.38 9.05 -10.34
CA VAL A 500 33.77 8.99 -9.84
C VAL A 500 34.77 9.40 -10.93
N LEU A 501 34.65 8.87 -12.15
CA LEU A 501 35.55 9.23 -13.25
C LEU A 501 35.39 10.70 -13.65
N SER A 502 34.16 11.22 -13.71
CA SER A 502 33.88 12.64 -13.96
C SER A 502 34.51 13.52 -12.88
N ASN A 503 34.40 13.11 -11.62
CA ASN A 503 35.00 13.82 -10.48
C ASN A 503 36.53 13.90 -10.61
N LYS A 504 37.21 12.83 -11.03
CA LYS A 504 38.66 12.83 -11.23
C LYS A 504 39.12 13.74 -12.37
N VAL A 505 38.26 13.97 -13.36
CA VAL A 505 38.49 14.95 -14.43
C VAL A 505 38.27 16.38 -13.92
N VAL A 506 37.12 16.66 -13.31
CA VAL A 506 36.65 18.03 -13.04
C VAL A 506 37.09 18.59 -11.69
N ASN A 507 37.02 17.78 -10.63
CA ASN A 507 37.49 18.14 -9.29
C ASN A 507 38.97 17.78 -9.07
N GLY A 508 39.53 16.97 -9.97
CA GLY A 508 40.91 16.56 -9.96
C GLY A 508 41.16 15.31 -9.12
N ASP A 509 42.37 14.77 -9.27
CA ASP A 509 42.84 13.57 -8.59
C ASP A 509 44.36 13.64 -8.42
N VAL A 510 44.90 13.04 -7.35
CA VAL A 510 46.36 12.98 -7.12
C VAL A 510 47.11 12.20 -8.21
N ALA A 511 46.41 11.34 -8.95
CA ALA A 511 46.90 10.61 -10.11
C ALA A 511 46.98 11.47 -11.38
N ASN A 512 46.47 12.71 -11.38
CA ASN A 512 46.62 13.62 -12.53
C ASN A 512 48.02 14.25 -12.56
N LYS A 513 49.06 13.44 -12.81
CA LYS A 513 50.47 13.90 -12.78
C LYS A 513 50.79 14.99 -13.81
N SER A 514 50.00 15.09 -14.88
CA SER A 514 50.08 16.16 -15.88
C SER A 514 49.34 17.45 -15.49
N GLY A 515 48.73 17.51 -14.31
CA GLY A 515 47.98 18.64 -13.77
C GLY A 515 46.46 18.42 -13.75
N ASN A 516 45.81 18.92 -12.69
CA ASN A 516 44.34 18.93 -12.55
C ASN A 516 43.68 19.99 -13.43
N LEU A 517 42.40 19.77 -13.74
CA LEU A 517 41.59 20.76 -14.43
C LEU A 517 41.39 22.00 -13.54
N GLN A 518 41.60 23.17 -14.12
CA GLN A 518 41.41 24.46 -13.47
C GLN A 518 40.92 25.47 -14.51
N ALA A 519 40.36 26.59 -14.05
CA ALA A 519 40.01 27.68 -14.97
C ALA A 519 41.29 28.16 -15.70
N GLY A 520 41.21 28.28 -17.02
CA GLY A 520 42.33 28.52 -17.93
C GLY A 520 43.07 27.27 -18.43
N SER A 521 42.65 26.06 -18.03
CA SER A 521 43.17 24.81 -18.62
C SER A 521 42.83 24.75 -20.11
N SER A 522 43.76 24.25 -20.94
CA SER A 522 43.49 24.10 -22.38
C SER A 522 42.58 22.91 -22.68
N ASP A 523 41.90 22.97 -23.82
CA ASP A 523 41.20 21.86 -24.45
C ASP A 523 42.03 20.56 -24.52
N ILE A 524 43.34 20.67 -24.82
CA ILE A 524 44.30 19.57 -24.84
C ILE A 524 44.47 18.95 -23.44
N GLN A 525 44.54 19.77 -22.39
CA GLN A 525 44.64 19.26 -21.02
C GLN A 525 43.36 18.52 -20.64
N LEU A 526 42.19 19.08 -20.96
CA LEU A 526 40.91 18.43 -20.72
C LEU A 526 40.80 17.09 -21.46
N ASP A 527 41.21 17.03 -22.73
CA ASP A 527 41.26 15.78 -23.48
C ASP A 527 42.20 14.74 -22.88
N LYS A 528 43.36 15.14 -22.37
CA LYS A 528 44.26 14.21 -21.68
C LYS A 528 43.60 13.62 -20.44
N LEU A 529 42.89 14.42 -19.65
CA LEU A 529 42.19 13.95 -18.46
C LEU A 529 41.03 13.02 -18.81
N ILE A 530 40.22 13.36 -19.82
CA ILE A 530 39.16 12.50 -20.32
C ILE A 530 39.74 11.17 -20.84
N ASN A 531 40.80 11.23 -21.65
CA ASN A 531 41.41 10.03 -22.23
C ASN A 531 42.05 9.14 -21.15
N LYS A 532 42.64 9.73 -20.10
CA LYS A 532 43.11 9.00 -18.93
C LYS A 532 41.96 8.28 -18.22
N TRP A 533 40.94 9.01 -17.77
CA TRP A 533 39.93 8.48 -16.85
C TRP A 533 38.83 7.69 -17.53
N PHE A 534 38.32 8.16 -18.68
CA PHE A 534 37.26 7.48 -19.40
C PHE A 534 37.79 6.45 -20.39
N PHE A 535 38.94 6.65 -21.02
CA PHE A 535 39.42 5.74 -22.08
C PHE A 535 40.63 4.89 -21.69
N GLY A 536 41.23 5.10 -20.51
CA GLY A 536 42.35 4.31 -20.02
C GLY A 536 43.59 4.39 -20.91
N SER A 537 43.80 5.52 -21.59
CA SER A 537 44.89 5.68 -22.55
C SER A 537 46.25 5.94 -21.88
N GLU A 538 46.25 6.37 -20.63
CA GLU A 538 47.49 6.58 -19.86
C GLU A 538 47.93 5.26 -19.19
N ARG A 539 48.59 4.43 -19.99
CA ARG A 539 48.99 3.09 -19.61
C ARG A 539 50.16 3.08 -18.61
N PRO A 540 50.27 2.06 -17.75
CA PRO A 540 51.40 1.89 -16.85
C PRO A 540 52.74 1.84 -17.58
N ILE A 541 53.74 2.47 -16.99
CA ILE A 541 55.12 2.40 -17.47
C ILE A 541 55.63 0.95 -17.36
N THR A 542 56.28 0.50 -18.43
CA THR A 542 56.93 -0.81 -18.55
C THR A 542 58.06 -0.75 -19.58
N THR A 543 59.04 -1.65 -19.48
CA THR A 543 60.10 -1.84 -20.48
C THR A 543 59.64 -2.66 -21.70
N HIS A 544 58.44 -3.23 -21.64
CA HIS A 544 57.85 -4.08 -22.68
C HIS A 544 57.01 -3.30 -23.68
N THR A 545 56.65 -3.94 -24.80
CA THR A 545 55.85 -3.30 -25.85
C THR A 545 54.37 -3.57 -25.65
N TYR A 546 53.57 -2.51 -25.61
CA TYR A 546 52.12 -2.61 -25.60
C TYR A 546 51.58 -3.06 -26.97
N ARG A 547 50.79 -4.14 -26.99
CA ARG A 547 50.08 -4.61 -28.18
C ARG A 547 48.60 -4.79 -27.87
N TYR A 548 47.75 -4.50 -28.86
CA TYR A 548 46.34 -4.82 -28.77
C TYR A 548 46.20 -6.33 -28.58
N THR A 549 45.42 -6.72 -27.58
CA THR A 549 45.23 -8.14 -27.23
C THR A 549 43.82 -8.57 -27.62
N GLU A 550 43.74 -9.58 -28.48
CA GLU A 550 42.49 -10.25 -28.84
C GLU A 550 41.98 -11.11 -27.69
N GLY A 551 40.68 -11.40 -27.66
CA GLY A 551 40.04 -12.18 -26.61
C GLY A 551 38.80 -11.50 -26.02
N SER A 552 38.17 -12.22 -25.09
CA SER A 552 36.99 -11.78 -24.34
C SER A 552 37.41 -11.38 -22.92
N LEU A 553 36.63 -10.51 -22.27
CA LEU A 553 36.84 -10.18 -20.86
C LEU A 553 36.78 -11.45 -20.00
N PHE A 554 35.70 -12.21 -20.14
CA PHE A 554 35.49 -13.53 -19.56
C PHE A 554 35.27 -14.55 -20.67
N GLN A 555 35.86 -15.74 -20.56
CA GLN A 555 35.86 -16.77 -21.59
C GLN A 555 35.66 -18.15 -20.95
N ASN A 556 34.54 -18.83 -21.25
CA ASN A 556 34.19 -20.13 -20.66
C ASN A 556 33.92 -20.13 -19.13
N GLY A 557 33.69 -18.96 -18.54
CA GLY A 557 33.46 -18.77 -17.11
C GLY A 557 34.78 -18.55 -16.37
N ILE A 558 34.75 -17.70 -15.34
CA ILE A 558 35.96 -17.36 -14.59
C ILE A 558 36.40 -18.47 -13.65
N SER A 559 37.70 -18.69 -13.55
CA SER A 559 38.30 -19.72 -12.71
C SER A 559 39.60 -19.23 -12.06
N HIS A 560 39.96 -19.84 -10.93
CA HIS A 560 41.29 -19.66 -10.36
C HIS A 560 42.40 -20.23 -11.27
N ASP A 561 42.05 -21.07 -12.26
CA ASP A 561 42.94 -21.54 -13.31
C ASP A 561 43.40 -20.44 -14.28
N ASP A 562 42.71 -19.29 -14.30
CA ASP A 562 43.07 -18.15 -15.16
C ASP A 562 44.27 -17.39 -14.60
N ILE A 563 44.54 -17.53 -13.29
CA ILE A 563 45.62 -16.82 -12.59
C ILE A 563 46.98 -17.32 -13.06
N LYS A 564 47.65 -16.55 -13.91
CA LYS A 564 48.96 -16.89 -14.48
C LYS A 564 49.91 -15.71 -14.33
N GLN A 565 50.54 -15.59 -13.17
CA GLN A 565 51.50 -14.54 -12.86
C GLN A 565 52.75 -14.61 -13.73
N GLY A 566 53.20 -13.45 -14.17
CA GLY A 566 54.45 -13.26 -14.90
C GLY A 566 55.63 -12.87 -14.02
N TYR A 567 56.62 -12.20 -14.61
CA TYR A 567 57.89 -11.92 -13.93
C TYR A 567 57.86 -10.61 -13.13
N ILE A 568 56.96 -10.54 -12.15
CA ILE A 568 56.83 -9.40 -11.23
C ILE A 568 56.36 -9.87 -9.83
N ASN A 569 56.75 -9.18 -8.77
CA ASN A 569 56.50 -9.62 -7.38
C ASN A 569 55.14 -9.18 -6.81
N ASP A 570 54.08 -9.23 -7.62
CA ASP A 570 52.70 -8.90 -7.23
C ASP A 570 51.86 -10.13 -6.86
N CYS A 571 52.53 -11.21 -6.44
CA CYS A 571 51.89 -12.49 -6.11
C CYS A 571 50.73 -12.37 -5.12
N PHE A 572 50.80 -11.40 -4.20
CA PHE A 572 49.75 -11.10 -3.25
C PHE A 572 48.45 -10.67 -3.93
N PHE A 573 48.54 -9.91 -5.02
CA PHE A 573 47.38 -9.43 -5.77
C PHE A 573 46.76 -10.55 -6.61
N LEU A 574 47.58 -11.31 -7.33
CA LEU A 574 47.10 -12.39 -8.19
C LEU A 574 46.55 -13.59 -7.39
N ALA A 575 47.21 -13.96 -6.29
CA ALA A 575 46.63 -14.90 -5.32
C ALA A 575 45.38 -14.31 -4.66
N GLY A 576 45.33 -12.99 -4.43
CA GLY A 576 44.14 -12.27 -4.00
C GLY A 576 42.93 -12.51 -4.91
N LEU A 577 43.11 -12.29 -6.21
CA LEU A 577 42.11 -12.56 -7.25
C LEU A 577 41.73 -14.05 -7.28
N GLY A 578 42.72 -14.94 -7.24
CA GLY A 578 42.52 -16.40 -7.26
C GLY A 578 41.73 -16.94 -6.07
N ALA A 579 41.99 -16.44 -4.87
CA ALA A 579 41.23 -16.81 -3.68
C ALA A 579 39.80 -16.24 -3.73
N THR A 580 39.66 -15.00 -4.23
CA THR A 580 38.35 -14.33 -4.31
C THR A 580 37.42 -15.03 -5.30
N VAL A 581 37.90 -15.39 -6.48
CA VAL A 581 37.06 -16.05 -7.51
C VAL A 581 36.53 -17.41 -7.05
N VAL A 582 37.25 -18.11 -6.16
CA VAL A 582 36.79 -19.38 -5.58
C VAL A 582 35.62 -19.17 -4.62
N GLN A 583 35.71 -18.16 -3.76
CA GLN A 583 34.67 -17.94 -2.73
C GLN A 583 33.47 -17.18 -3.27
N SER A 584 33.71 -16.21 -4.15
CA SER A 584 32.73 -15.25 -4.63
C SER A 584 33.09 -14.80 -6.06
N PRO A 585 32.84 -15.62 -7.09
CA PRO A 585 33.10 -15.25 -8.48
C PRO A 585 32.38 -13.96 -8.89
N GLU A 586 31.21 -13.68 -8.32
CA GLU A 586 30.44 -12.46 -8.55
C GLU A 586 31.20 -11.18 -8.16
N ILE A 587 32.07 -11.21 -7.15
CA ILE A 587 32.89 -10.05 -6.77
C ILE A 587 33.83 -9.68 -7.91
N ILE A 588 34.42 -10.69 -8.57
CA ILE A 588 35.31 -10.50 -9.73
C ILE A 588 34.51 -10.10 -10.96
N GLN A 589 33.36 -10.74 -11.25
CA GLN A 589 32.54 -10.36 -12.40
C GLN A 589 32.06 -8.92 -12.32
N ASN A 590 31.55 -8.51 -11.15
CA ASN A 590 31.06 -7.14 -10.89
C ASN A 590 32.20 -6.13 -10.67
N MET A 591 33.46 -6.57 -10.67
CA MET A 591 34.63 -5.70 -10.63
C MET A 591 34.80 -4.95 -11.96
N PHE A 592 34.26 -5.47 -13.06
CA PHE A 592 34.48 -4.95 -14.40
C PHE A 592 33.20 -4.38 -15.02
N ILE A 593 33.38 -3.30 -15.77
CA ILE A 593 32.39 -2.71 -16.67
C ILE A 593 33.04 -2.68 -18.06
N ASP A 594 32.44 -3.38 -19.02
CA ASP A 594 32.80 -3.25 -20.43
C ASP A 594 32.14 -1.99 -20.98
N ASN A 595 32.95 -1.01 -21.40
CA ASN A 595 32.46 0.27 -21.89
C ASN A 595 32.01 0.22 -23.37
N GLY A 596 32.16 -0.92 -24.06
CA GLY A 596 31.75 -1.10 -25.46
C GLY A 596 32.64 -0.41 -26.49
N ASP A 597 33.64 0.35 -26.06
CA ASP A 597 34.61 1.07 -26.91
C ASP A 597 36.01 0.43 -26.92
N GLY A 598 36.12 -0.79 -26.37
CA GLY A 598 37.40 -1.50 -26.22
C GLY A 598 38.20 -1.07 -24.97
N SER A 599 37.60 -0.27 -24.09
CA SER A 599 38.09 -0.02 -22.73
C SER A 599 37.22 -0.72 -21.68
N PHE A 600 37.80 -0.94 -20.50
CA PHE A 600 37.15 -1.57 -19.36
C PHE A 600 37.37 -0.74 -18.10
N THR A 601 36.30 -0.41 -17.39
CA THR A 601 36.40 0.24 -16.09
C THR A 601 36.43 -0.82 -15.00
N VAL A 602 37.43 -0.74 -14.13
CA VAL A 602 37.73 -1.71 -13.07
C VAL A 602 37.55 -1.04 -11.72
N ARG A 603 36.74 -1.67 -10.86
CA ARG A 603 36.41 -1.21 -9.51
C ARG A 603 37.40 -1.78 -8.50
N PHE A 604 37.90 -0.95 -7.61
CA PHE A 604 38.61 -1.33 -6.39
C PHE A 604 37.97 -0.66 -5.18
N TYR A 605 38.32 -1.06 -3.97
CA TYR A 605 37.83 -0.45 -2.74
C TYR A 605 38.97 0.17 -1.94
N ASN A 606 38.81 1.43 -1.55
CA ASN A 606 39.63 2.09 -0.56
C ASN A 606 38.83 2.17 0.74
N LYS A 607 39.18 1.35 1.73
CA LYS A 607 38.50 1.28 3.04
C LYS A 607 36.97 1.11 2.90
N GLY A 608 36.55 0.26 1.96
CA GLY A 608 35.14 -0.04 1.68
C GLY A 608 34.42 0.96 0.75
N VAL A 609 35.08 2.04 0.32
CA VAL A 609 34.53 2.98 -0.67
C VAL A 609 35.03 2.60 -2.05
N ALA A 610 34.12 2.43 -3.02
CA ALA A 610 34.48 2.08 -4.38
C ALA A 610 35.26 3.23 -5.06
N ASP A 611 36.32 2.86 -5.77
CA ASP A 611 37.05 3.73 -6.69
C ASP A 611 37.24 2.99 -8.02
N TYR A 612 37.37 3.74 -9.11
CA TYR A 612 37.36 3.20 -10.46
C TYR A 612 38.55 3.68 -11.28
N VAL A 613 39.07 2.79 -12.11
CA VAL A 613 40.15 3.04 -13.07
C VAL A 613 39.76 2.42 -14.40
N THR A 614 39.93 3.14 -15.50
CA THR A 614 39.68 2.59 -16.84
C THR A 614 40.99 2.16 -17.50
N VAL A 615 40.96 1.01 -18.16
CA VAL A 615 42.10 0.44 -18.91
C VAL A 615 41.68 0.10 -20.34
N ASP A 616 42.56 0.32 -21.31
CA ASP A 616 42.36 -0.18 -22.68
C ASP A 616 42.87 -1.63 -22.87
N ARG A 617 42.59 -2.21 -24.05
CA ARG A 617 43.01 -3.57 -24.45
C ARG A 617 44.49 -3.77 -24.74
N TYR A 618 45.32 -2.74 -24.65
CA TYR A 618 46.73 -2.90 -24.94
C TYR A 618 47.45 -3.45 -23.71
N LEU A 619 48.05 -4.62 -23.85
CA LEU A 619 48.79 -5.29 -22.78
C LEU A 619 50.28 -5.41 -23.14
N PRO A 620 51.19 -5.41 -22.14
CA PRO A 620 52.61 -5.54 -22.39
C PRO A 620 52.99 -6.94 -22.90
N THR A 621 53.81 -6.97 -23.94
CA THR A 621 54.27 -8.20 -24.59
C THR A 621 55.78 -8.25 -24.71
N ASN A 622 56.33 -9.47 -24.76
CA ASN A 622 57.70 -9.70 -25.16
C ASN A 622 57.86 -9.53 -26.69
N ASN A 623 59.09 -9.69 -27.18
CA ASN A 623 59.40 -9.47 -28.61
C ASN A 623 58.68 -10.44 -29.57
N ILE A 624 58.21 -11.59 -29.09
CA ILE A 624 57.46 -12.57 -29.88
C ILE A 624 55.93 -12.41 -29.74
N GLY A 625 55.46 -11.47 -28.93
CA GLY A 625 54.05 -11.14 -28.76
C GLY A 625 53.33 -11.89 -27.64
N ASN A 626 54.04 -12.57 -26.73
CA ASN A 626 53.39 -13.18 -25.57
C ASN A 626 53.29 -12.18 -24.43
N LEU A 627 52.19 -12.24 -23.67
CA LEU A 627 51.98 -11.48 -22.45
C LEU A 627 53.07 -11.81 -21.42
N VAL A 628 53.52 -10.80 -20.66
CA VAL A 628 54.71 -10.89 -19.78
C VAL A 628 54.41 -10.77 -18.28
N TYR A 629 53.26 -10.19 -17.92
CA TYR A 629 52.79 -10.06 -16.56
C TYR A 629 51.67 -11.09 -16.32
N ALA A 630 50.49 -10.72 -15.83
CA ALA A 630 49.34 -11.64 -15.80
C ALA A 630 49.03 -12.22 -17.19
N ASN A 631 48.49 -13.44 -17.20
CA ASN A 631 48.36 -14.29 -18.39
C ASN A 631 49.70 -14.59 -19.10
N ALA A 632 50.81 -14.60 -18.34
CA ALA A 632 52.13 -14.79 -18.91
C ALA A 632 52.22 -16.02 -19.82
N GLY A 633 52.76 -15.80 -21.02
CA GLY A 633 52.92 -16.84 -22.05
C GLY A 633 51.78 -16.89 -23.09
N ASP A 634 50.60 -16.34 -22.79
CA ASP A 634 49.49 -16.30 -23.76
C ASP A 634 49.84 -15.32 -24.90
N TYR A 635 49.56 -15.71 -26.16
CA TYR A 635 49.89 -14.90 -27.34
C TYR A 635 48.84 -13.80 -27.56
N HIS A 636 49.28 -12.55 -27.76
CA HIS A 636 48.36 -11.41 -27.78
C HIS A 636 47.30 -11.47 -28.89
N GLY A 637 47.60 -12.10 -30.03
CA GLY A 637 46.69 -12.24 -31.16
C GLY A 637 45.82 -13.51 -31.13
N ASN A 638 45.66 -14.15 -29.97
CA ASN A 638 44.79 -15.31 -29.83
C ASN A 638 43.38 -14.87 -29.39
N SER A 639 42.39 -15.07 -30.25
CA SER A 639 40.99 -14.73 -29.98
C SER A 639 40.35 -15.52 -28.83
N ASN A 640 40.99 -16.60 -28.36
CA ASN A 640 40.54 -17.37 -27.20
C ASN A 640 41.13 -16.87 -25.87
N ASN A 641 41.88 -15.78 -25.85
CA ASN A 641 42.40 -15.25 -24.59
C ASN A 641 41.26 -14.81 -23.67
N GLU A 642 41.46 -15.05 -22.38
CA GLU A 642 40.63 -14.55 -21.29
C GLU A 642 41.37 -13.42 -20.57
N LEU A 643 40.80 -12.22 -20.59
CA LEU A 643 41.56 -11.00 -20.32
C LEU A 643 41.42 -10.45 -18.90
N TRP A 644 40.46 -10.95 -18.10
CA TRP A 644 40.13 -10.33 -16.81
C TRP A 644 41.32 -10.23 -15.84
N VAL A 645 42.19 -11.24 -15.76
CA VAL A 645 43.35 -11.20 -14.83
C VAL A 645 44.34 -10.13 -15.27
N ALA A 646 44.70 -10.11 -16.56
CA ALA A 646 45.61 -9.11 -17.12
C ALA A 646 45.06 -7.68 -17.05
N LEU A 647 43.75 -7.50 -17.23
CA LEU A 647 43.11 -6.19 -17.09
C LEU A 647 42.99 -5.75 -15.63
N ALA A 648 42.73 -6.65 -14.68
CA ALA A 648 42.78 -6.33 -13.25
C ALA A 648 44.18 -5.89 -12.81
N GLU A 649 45.22 -6.63 -13.20
CA GLU A 649 46.62 -6.31 -12.87
C GLU A 649 47.04 -4.97 -13.49
N LYS A 650 46.71 -4.73 -14.75
CA LYS A 650 46.94 -3.43 -15.40
C LYS A 650 46.22 -2.29 -14.67
N ALA A 651 44.95 -2.50 -14.30
CA ALA A 651 44.18 -1.48 -13.59
C ALA A 651 44.74 -1.23 -12.18
N TYR A 652 45.26 -2.26 -11.52
CA TYR A 652 45.93 -2.12 -10.22
C TYR A 652 47.27 -1.36 -10.33
N ALA A 653 48.04 -1.61 -11.40
CA ALA A 653 49.24 -0.84 -11.72
C ALA A 653 48.92 0.64 -12.02
N GLN A 654 47.83 0.92 -12.74
CA GLN A 654 47.33 2.29 -12.93
C GLN A 654 46.79 2.90 -11.64
N LEU A 655 46.14 2.11 -10.79
CA LEU A 655 45.60 2.61 -9.54
C LEU A 655 46.71 3.04 -8.58
N ASN A 656 47.90 2.46 -8.66
CA ASN A 656 49.01 2.74 -7.75
C ASN A 656 49.31 4.24 -7.60
N GLU A 657 49.23 5.04 -8.66
CA GLU A 657 49.47 6.49 -8.60
C GLU A 657 48.49 7.29 -7.74
N SER A 658 47.36 6.69 -7.34
CA SER A 658 46.42 7.23 -6.34
C SER A 658 47.01 7.29 -4.93
N GLY A 659 48.04 6.48 -4.67
CA GLY A 659 48.82 6.51 -3.44
C GLY A 659 48.23 5.77 -2.24
N TRP A 660 47.14 5.03 -2.41
CA TRP A 660 46.45 4.37 -1.30
C TRP A 660 46.53 2.84 -1.28
N ILE A 661 47.21 2.22 -2.26
CA ILE A 661 47.38 0.75 -2.31
C ILE A 661 48.67 0.24 -1.64
N ASN A 662 49.35 1.08 -0.85
CA ASN A 662 50.57 0.75 -0.09
C ASN A 662 51.75 0.25 -0.94
N GLN A 663 52.02 0.92 -2.06
CA GLN A 663 53.13 0.61 -2.97
C GLN A 663 53.96 1.88 -3.21
N ASP A 664 54.63 2.03 -4.35
CA ASP A 664 55.53 3.17 -4.62
C ASP A 664 54.87 4.41 -5.24
N ASN A 665 53.55 4.36 -5.44
CA ASN A 665 52.73 5.44 -5.99
C ASN A 665 53.05 5.84 -7.45
N THR A 666 53.63 4.93 -8.23
CA THR A 666 53.90 5.13 -9.66
C THR A 666 52.89 4.40 -10.55
N ASN A 667 52.43 5.04 -11.63
CA ASN A 667 51.66 4.36 -12.68
C ASN A 667 52.61 3.46 -13.50
N SER A 668 53.01 2.32 -12.94
CA SER A 668 53.95 1.39 -13.55
C SER A 668 53.73 -0.02 -13.04
N TYR A 669 54.03 -1.02 -13.87
CA TYR A 669 53.99 -2.41 -13.40
C TYR A 669 55.01 -2.62 -12.28
N ASN A 670 56.26 -2.15 -12.45
CA ASN A 670 57.28 -2.24 -11.40
C ASN A 670 56.83 -1.65 -10.06
N GLY A 671 55.94 -0.65 -10.09
CA GLY A 671 55.42 -0.01 -8.89
C GLY A 671 54.61 -0.93 -7.99
N ILE A 672 53.90 -1.90 -8.56
CA ILE A 672 53.18 -2.95 -7.81
C ILE A 672 54.04 -4.19 -7.52
N GLY A 673 55.30 -4.19 -7.95
CA GLY A 673 56.27 -5.26 -7.76
C GLY A 673 57.14 -5.14 -6.50
N ASN A 674 56.77 -4.30 -5.52
CA ASN A 674 57.54 -4.06 -4.30
C ASN A 674 57.22 -5.02 -3.14
N ALA A 675 56.57 -6.16 -3.45
CA ALA A 675 55.91 -7.07 -2.52
C ALA A 675 54.74 -6.41 -1.75
N GLY A 676 53.82 -7.24 -1.27
CA GLY A 676 52.60 -6.78 -0.60
C GLY A 676 51.95 -7.89 0.21
N TYR A 677 50.85 -7.56 0.88
CA TYR A 677 50.11 -8.49 1.72
C TYR A 677 48.81 -8.94 1.05
N LEU A 678 48.44 -10.20 1.25
CA LEU A 678 47.16 -10.75 0.77
C LEU A 678 45.98 -9.98 1.39
N SER A 679 46.10 -9.57 2.65
CA SER A 679 45.09 -8.74 3.32
C SER A 679 44.77 -7.44 2.58
N ASP A 680 45.77 -6.78 1.99
CA ASP A 680 45.58 -5.53 1.24
C ASP A 680 44.84 -5.82 -0.07
N ALA A 681 45.27 -6.85 -0.81
CA ALA A 681 44.59 -7.28 -2.02
C ALA A 681 43.13 -7.68 -1.74
N PHE A 682 42.88 -8.45 -0.69
CA PHE A 682 41.52 -8.83 -0.29
C PHE A 682 40.65 -7.62 -0.02
N ALA A 683 41.14 -6.63 0.74
CA ALA A 683 40.39 -5.41 1.02
C ALA A 683 40.12 -4.59 -0.26
N HIS A 684 41.12 -4.46 -1.15
CA HIS A 684 40.97 -3.72 -2.40
C HIS A 684 40.03 -4.38 -3.40
N ILE A 685 40.00 -5.72 -3.47
CA ILE A 685 39.17 -6.47 -4.40
C ILE A 685 37.72 -6.56 -3.88
N THR A 686 37.56 -7.00 -2.63
CA THR A 686 36.25 -7.37 -2.04
C THR A 686 35.54 -6.20 -1.35
N GLY A 687 36.28 -5.21 -0.86
CA GLY A 687 35.74 -4.13 -0.02
C GLY A 687 35.48 -4.55 1.42
N GLU A 688 35.69 -5.82 1.75
CA GLU A 688 35.60 -6.32 3.12
C GLU A 688 36.81 -5.86 3.94
N LYS A 689 36.64 -5.86 5.27
CA LYS A 689 37.79 -5.76 6.16
C LYS A 689 38.64 -7.02 6.01
N SER A 690 39.93 -6.92 6.23
CA SER A 690 40.85 -8.05 6.18
C SER A 690 41.66 -8.19 7.47
N ALA A 691 42.01 -9.43 7.79
CA ALA A 691 42.87 -9.79 8.89
C ALA A 691 44.26 -10.13 8.34
N LEU A 692 45.26 -9.33 8.72
CA LEU A 692 46.65 -9.50 8.36
C LEU A 692 47.39 -10.40 9.36
N GLY A 693 48.25 -11.29 8.85
CA GLY A 693 49.30 -11.95 9.62
C GLY A 693 48.78 -12.89 10.71
N ARG A 694 47.66 -13.57 10.48
CA ARG A 694 47.03 -14.43 11.49
C ARG A 694 47.93 -15.62 11.81
N ARG A 695 47.95 -16.01 13.09
CA ARG A 695 48.64 -17.23 13.53
C ARG A 695 47.98 -18.45 12.93
N LEU A 696 48.79 -19.39 12.42
CA LEU A 696 48.30 -20.64 11.86
C LEU A 696 47.57 -21.45 12.93
N ASN A 697 46.27 -21.70 12.71
CA ASN A 697 45.45 -22.59 13.52
C ASN A 697 44.43 -23.28 12.62
N PHE A 698 44.44 -24.62 12.67
CA PHE A 698 43.67 -25.47 11.77
C PHE A 698 42.17 -25.13 11.79
N ASN A 699 41.56 -25.12 12.98
CA ASN A 699 40.13 -24.87 13.12
C ASN A 699 39.78 -23.48 12.59
N THR A 700 40.52 -22.44 12.97
CA THR A 700 40.18 -21.07 12.55
C THR A 700 40.30 -20.84 11.04
N VAL A 701 41.22 -21.54 10.36
CA VAL A 701 41.36 -21.47 8.90
C VAL A 701 40.16 -22.14 8.24
N ILE A 702 39.78 -23.32 8.72
CA ILE A 702 38.62 -24.06 8.19
C ILE A 702 37.33 -23.32 8.45
N ASP A 703 37.15 -22.76 9.65
CA ASP A 703 35.98 -21.96 10.01
C ASP A 703 35.87 -20.74 9.07
N ALA A 704 36.98 -20.02 8.85
CA ALA A 704 37.02 -18.89 7.91
C ALA A 704 36.65 -19.33 6.50
N PHE A 705 37.34 -20.32 5.94
CA PHE A 705 37.12 -20.77 4.56
C PHE A 705 35.71 -21.34 4.34
N SER A 706 35.20 -22.15 5.27
CA SER A 706 33.85 -22.73 5.19
C SER A 706 32.74 -21.69 5.40
N SER A 707 33.02 -20.60 6.11
CA SER A 707 32.10 -19.47 6.22
C SER A 707 32.10 -18.55 4.98
N GLY A 708 32.92 -18.87 3.98
CA GLY A 708 33.07 -18.10 2.74
C GLY A 708 33.92 -16.84 2.90
N GLU A 709 34.82 -16.77 3.89
CA GLU A 709 35.89 -15.76 3.90
C GLU A 709 36.93 -16.11 2.82
N VAL A 710 37.47 -15.10 2.15
CA VAL A 710 38.61 -15.31 1.24
C VAL A 710 39.85 -15.59 2.08
N VAL A 711 40.59 -16.66 1.78
CA VAL A 711 41.74 -17.10 2.59
C VAL A 711 42.98 -17.27 1.72
N GLY A 712 44.12 -16.80 2.22
CA GLY A 712 45.42 -17.02 1.58
C GLY A 712 46.54 -17.21 2.60
N PHE A 713 47.66 -17.76 2.15
CA PHE A 713 48.80 -18.11 2.99
C PHE A 713 50.10 -17.44 2.51
N GLY A 714 50.88 -16.95 3.46
CA GLY A 714 52.24 -16.45 3.23
C GLY A 714 53.28 -17.50 3.65
N SER A 715 54.08 -17.98 2.70
CA SER A 715 55.15 -18.95 2.95
C SER A 715 56.31 -18.35 3.75
N LYS A 716 57.13 -19.20 4.41
CA LYS A 716 58.34 -18.77 5.11
C LYS A 716 59.41 -18.31 4.13
N SER A 717 60.32 -17.45 4.61
CA SER A 717 61.45 -16.95 3.82
C SER A 717 62.60 -17.96 3.68
N SER A 718 62.61 -19.02 4.49
CA SER A 718 63.60 -20.10 4.45
C SER A 718 63.10 -21.32 5.24
N GLY A 719 63.79 -22.46 5.13
CA GLY A 719 63.48 -23.68 5.88
C GLY A 719 62.17 -24.35 5.45
N ILE A 720 61.82 -24.23 4.18
CA ILE A 720 60.63 -24.83 3.57
C ILE A 720 61.02 -25.97 2.61
N GLU A 721 60.04 -26.81 2.27
CA GLU A 721 60.15 -27.88 1.29
C GLU A 721 60.37 -27.34 -0.14
N SER A 722 61.06 -28.12 -0.96
CA SER A 722 61.55 -27.70 -2.29
C SER A 722 60.45 -27.40 -3.32
N ASN A 723 59.25 -27.92 -3.09
CA ASN A 723 58.06 -27.71 -3.92
C ASN A 723 57.28 -26.43 -3.56
N ILE A 724 57.69 -25.71 -2.50
CA ILE A 724 57.07 -24.45 -2.07
C ILE A 724 58.03 -23.30 -2.36
N VAL A 725 57.49 -22.17 -2.80
CA VAL A 725 58.24 -20.94 -3.06
C VAL A 725 58.38 -20.17 -1.74
N THR A 726 59.57 -19.63 -1.46
CA THR A 726 59.83 -18.80 -0.27
C THR A 726 59.27 -17.40 -0.42
N SER A 727 58.82 -16.77 0.67
CA SER A 727 58.35 -15.37 0.70
C SER A 727 57.27 -15.07 -0.37
N HIS A 728 56.36 -16.01 -0.54
CA HIS A 728 55.39 -16.06 -1.63
C HIS A 728 53.96 -16.25 -1.12
N ALA A 729 53.00 -15.62 -1.79
CA ALA A 729 51.57 -15.70 -1.49
C ALA A 729 50.90 -16.84 -2.26
N TYR A 730 50.04 -17.57 -1.55
CA TYR A 730 49.24 -18.68 -2.07
C TYR A 730 47.76 -18.45 -1.75
N ALA A 731 46.89 -18.78 -2.69
CA ALA A 731 45.44 -18.75 -2.47
C ALA A 731 44.94 -20.11 -1.95
N LEU A 732 44.07 -20.13 -0.94
CA LEU A 732 43.34 -21.34 -0.58
C LEU A 732 42.17 -21.51 -1.55
N VAL A 733 42.17 -22.59 -2.33
CA VAL A 733 41.18 -22.80 -3.40
C VAL A 733 40.27 -24.01 -3.17
N ASP A 734 40.66 -24.95 -2.29
CA ASP A 734 39.79 -26.05 -1.88
C ASP A 734 40.25 -26.64 -0.53
N TYR A 735 39.33 -27.31 0.17
CA TYR A 735 39.60 -28.12 1.34
C TYR A 735 38.81 -29.43 1.32
N ASN A 736 39.54 -30.54 1.25
CA ASN A 736 38.95 -31.86 1.25
C ASN A 736 38.77 -32.39 2.69
N THR A 737 37.53 -32.42 3.15
CA THR A 737 37.18 -32.86 4.52
C THR A 737 37.49 -34.34 4.79
N ALA A 738 37.48 -35.19 3.76
CA ALA A 738 37.73 -36.63 3.90
C ALA A 738 39.22 -36.93 4.08
N THR A 739 40.09 -36.22 3.36
CA THR A 739 41.55 -36.39 3.45
C THR A 739 42.21 -35.39 4.40
N GLN A 740 41.46 -34.38 4.87
CA GLN A 740 41.95 -33.23 5.63
C GLN A 740 43.09 -32.47 4.95
N LYS A 741 43.09 -32.45 3.61
CA LYS A 741 44.08 -31.73 2.82
C LYS A 741 43.53 -30.41 2.29
N PHE A 742 44.39 -29.41 2.30
CA PHE A 742 44.16 -28.09 1.72
C PHE A 742 44.76 -28.04 0.33
N THR A 743 44.05 -27.43 -0.60
CA THR A 743 44.51 -27.21 -1.95
C THR A 743 44.89 -25.73 -2.08
N LEU A 744 46.18 -25.47 -2.23
CA LEU A 744 46.71 -24.11 -2.39
C LEU A 744 47.10 -23.86 -3.85
N LEU A 745 46.65 -22.74 -4.40
CA LEU A 745 47.07 -22.25 -5.72
C LEU A 745 48.32 -21.38 -5.58
N ASN A 746 49.36 -21.77 -6.31
CA ASN A 746 50.51 -20.93 -6.63
C ASN A 746 50.14 -20.04 -7.83
N PRO A 747 50.13 -18.70 -7.70
CA PRO A 747 49.72 -17.81 -8.80
C PRO A 747 50.64 -17.85 -10.02
N TRP A 748 51.85 -18.44 -9.97
CA TRP A 748 52.79 -18.48 -11.09
C TRP A 748 52.26 -19.20 -12.34
N SER A 749 52.50 -18.62 -13.52
CA SER A 749 51.99 -19.12 -14.82
C SER A 749 52.58 -20.46 -15.23
N THR A 750 53.86 -20.74 -14.92
CA THR A 750 54.51 -22.07 -14.91
C THR A 750 55.94 -21.94 -14.38
N ASP A 751 56.37 -22.87 -13.52
CA ASP A 751 57.76 -22.99 -13.08
C ASP A 751 58.63 -23.62 -14.18
N ASN A 752 59.76 -22.98 -14.49
CA ASN A 752 60.83 -23.54 -15.34
C ASN A 752 61.59 -24.73 -14.69
N THR A 753 61.07 -25.30 -13.59
CA THR A 753 61.61 -26.52 -12.97
C THR A 753 60.45 -27.42 -12.52
N ALA A 754 60.47 -28.70 -12.89
CA ALA A 754 59.39 -29.67 -12.64
C ALA A 754 59.05 -29.96 -11.15
N LEU A 755 59.55 -29.16 -10.20
CA LEU A 755 59.46 -29.41 -8.76
C LEU A 755 58.36 -28.62 -8.04
N LYS A 756 57.82 -27.54 -8.64
CA LYS A 756 56.85 -26.65 -8.00
C LYS A 756 55.54 -26.66 -8.77
N SER A 757 54.56 -27.36 -8.22
CA SER A 757 53.24 -27.52 -8.84
C SER A 757 52.41 -26.24 -8.74
N ARG A 758 51.61 -25.96 -9.77
CA ARG A 758 50.62 -24.87 -9.78
C ARG A 758 49.62 -25.00 -8.63
N THR A 759 49.27 -26.22 -8.28
CA THR A 759 48.37 -26.54 -7.17
C THR A 759 49.08 -27.48 -6.21
N LEU A 760 49.00 -27.20 -4.91
CA LEU A 760 49.62 -27.98 -3.84
C LEU A 760 48.54 -28.55 -2.93
N GLU A 761 48.46 -29.89 -2.83
CA GLU A 761 47.61 -30.57 -1.85
C GLU A 761 48.39 -30.89 -0.59
N LEU A 762 48.19 -30.10 0.46
CA LEU A 762 48.98 -30.13 1.70
C LEU A 762 48.13 -30.54 2.89
N SER A 763 48.69 -31.38 3.75
CA SER A 763 48.20 -31.61 5.12
C SER A 763 48.44 -30.39 6.00
N TRP A 764 47.75 -30.31 7.14
CA TRP A 764 47.99 -29.24 8.11
C TRP A 764 49.44 -29.22 8.63
N ASN A 765 50.08 -30.38 8.80
CA ASN A 765 51.46 -30.46 9.25
C ASN A 765 52.40 -29.79 8.22
N GLU A 766 52.22 -30.08 6.93
CA GLU A 766 52.95 -29.42 5.84
C GLU A 766 52.69 -27.91 5.82
N ILE A 767 51.44 -27.46 6.01
CA ILE A 767 51.13 -26.02 6.14
C ILE A 767 51.92 -25.39 7.31
N SER A 768 51.82 -25.98 8.51
CA SER A 768 52.46 -25.43 9.72
C SER A 768 54.00 -25.40 9.63
N ASN A 769 54.60 -26.32 8.88
CA ASN A 769 56.05 -26.39 8.68
C ASN A 769 56.54 -25.43 7.61
N ASN A 770 55.74 -25.10 6.60
CA ASN A 770 56.19 -24.33 5.44
C ASN A 770 55.67 -22.88 5.38
N PHE A 771 54.57 -22.56 6.07
CA PHE A 771 53.94 -21.25 6.02
C PHE A 771 54.12 -20.47 7.32
N SER A 772 54.15 -19.14 7.22
CA SER A 772 54.40 -18.23 8.34
C SER A 772 53.11 -17.73 8.97
N TYR A 773 52.14 -17.41 8.12
CA TYR A 773 50.87 -16.80 8.51
C TYR A 773 49.81 -17.08 7.43
N TRP A 774 48.57 -16.75 7.77
CA TRP A 774 47.47 -16.69 6.83
C TRP A 774 46.74 -15.36 6.96
N ASP A 775 46.19 -14.88 5.85
CA ASP A 775 45.35 -13.70 5.79
C ASP A 775 43.94 -14.14 5.40
N SER A 776 42.94 -13.36 5.81
CA SER A 776 41.58 -13.56 5.33
C SER A 776 40.80 -12.27 5.22
N THR A 777 39.69 -12.28 4.47
CA THR A 777 38.64 -11.30 4.73
C THR A 777 37.98 -11.56 6.09
N ILE A 778 37.25 -10.59 6.61
CA ILE A 778 36.50 -10.69 7.86
C ILE A 778 35.06 -10.31 7.54
N LYS A 779 34.15 -11.28 7.57
CA LYS A 779 32.72 -10.99 7.44
C LYS A 779 32.26 -10.24 8.68
N ASN A 780 31.76 -9.01 8.51
CA ASN A 780 31.03 -8.34 9.59
C ASN A 780 29.78 -9.20 9.89
N VAL A 781 29.63 -9.63 11.14
CA VAL A 781 28.32 -9.92 11.74
C VAL A 781 27.44 -8.69 11.46
N VAL A 782 26.26 -8.93 10.90
CA VAL A 782 25.20 -7.95 10.64
C VAL A 782 25.19 -6.86 11.73
N SER A 783 25.34 -5.60 11.33
CA SER A 783 24.86 -4.48 12.15
C SER A 783 23.93 -3.64 11.30
N THR A 784 22.64 -3.74 11.68
CA THR A 784 21.51 -2.82 11.49
C THR A 784 21.76 -1.53 10.73
#